data_AF-A0A4S9PWS9-F1
#
_entry.id   AF-A0A4S9PWS9-F1
#
_cell.length_a   1.000
_cell.length_b   1.000
_cell.length_c   1.000
_cell.angle_alpha   90.00
_cell.angle_beta   90.00
_cell.angle_gamma   90.00
#
_symmetry.space_group_name_H-M   'P 1'
#
loop_
_entity.id
_entity.type
_entity.pdbx_description
1 polymer ?
#
loop_
_entity_poly.entity_id
_entity_poly.type
_entity_poly.pdbx_seq_one_letter_code
_entity_poly.pdbx_strand_id
1 'polypeptide(L)'
;MMQTPMLSCPLKATNEIDWIAPLKQYIRTTYGDDPERYADECAALNRLRQDMRGAGKDSAAGRDLLYRYYGQLELLDLRFPVDENHIKISFTWFDAFTHKPTAQYSLAYEKASIIFNISAVLSCHAAHQDRNQETNLKVAYHSFQASAGMFTYINENFLHAPSTDLSRDTVKTLIAIMLAQGQEVFLEKQIADGKKVGLMAKLASQAAYLYTQALEGVQDNVVKAIFERVWLLVVQFKTHYMTSLAHYYQALADDDANSHGIAISRLEIAMTLAREAAKVANSFPSSIPATSNLAGDTGSILANMAKTHLSACDEKLQQFNKDNDFIYHQTTPPEAALPAIPKLPAAKPIPVSELYQGQDIHRIVGPDIFQKIVPMAVTESASMYDEEKAKLVRAESERVEIANDEMAASLDYLKLPNSLNILKGGLDQDMAVDSDFRNWCQDFVGHAPFAEAFEQLNSSKSSIHGILDQCQKSLDMEESVCEKMRNKYGAEWTQQPSSRLTSTLRSDIRNYRGAVEEASMSDVQLYSTFRQHESDMEEMRSAGETDEADVLYQRAMIKVGAARKTGVKSPAAEGNLIDDIDDDDKASVAEQIAAVEDLLKKLTLIKREREKVLKDLKEKVHNDDISSVLILNKKAMSQENQLFKTELEKFRPHQQRLLQAQHKQHSLMKELTRTYSDLLSDKRVRQEQNKYEAFSRQRSTVMTKYKKVHQALLDLQAGLERAKNFYSEMKDTVDSLYKNVEGFVGNRKAEGSQLLNQIESGKSASGAGGADREQQRLKEMMDRMSINPSSSPHQQQQPQPPPRPLQLQQQHSYNNYNPAASPPVTPGYGMQPTPSPYMHQQSYGQQPQHQQQPQQQSYQQHQQQPQQSQGYSYNPTSYGMPNSPPAAQQQYFSPPPNQNQSHGQYGQSHGQMGQQQNMLPHGYVPPPPPPGPPPHQQQGYGQQPQQSYGQQQQQQGQADPWAGLGAWK
;
A
#
# COMPACT_ATOMS: atom_id res chain seq x y z
N MET A 1 46.94 -27.15 19.27
CA MET A 1 47.28 -25.89 19.96
C MET A 1 46.35 -25.75 21.15
N MET A 2 46.74 -25.09 22.25
CA MET A 2 45.77 -24.79 23.32
C MET A 2 44.90 -23.62 22.87
N GLN A 3 43.57 -23.72 23.01
CA GLN A 3 42.66 -22.64 22.61
C GLN A 3 42.93 -21.39 23.44
N THR A 4 43.09 -20.26 22.78
CA THR A 4 43.26 -18.97 23.47
C THR A 4 41.93 -18.49 24.07
N PRO A 5 41.94 -17.84 25.25
CA PRO A 5 40.79 -17.11 25.77
C PRO A 5 40.42 -15.96 24.82
N MET A 6 39.12 -15.66 24.76
CA MET A 6 38.54 -14.65 23.87
C MET A 6 37.76 -13.62 24.70
N LEU A 7 37.82 -12.35 24.34
CA LEU A 7 36.95 -11.33 24.95
C LEU A 7 35.54 -11.48 24.37
N SER A 8 34.53 -11.27 25.22
CA SER A 8 33.13 -11.22 24.79
C SER A 8 32.41 -10.07 25.49
N CYS A 9 31.61 -9.32 24.73
CA CYS A 9 30.96 -8.12 25.23
C CYS A 9 29.82 -8.51 26.21
N PRO A 10 29.73 -7.88 27.39
CA PRO A 10 28.55 -8.03 28.25
C PRO A 10 27.29 -7.51 27.55
N LEU A 11 26.14 -8.03 27.95
CA LEU A 11 24.83 -7.60 27.46
C LEU A 11 24.33 -6.37 28.26
N LYS A 12 23.67 -5.44 27.58
CA LYS A 12 22.88 -4.37 28.21
C LYS A 12 21.64 -4.97 28.86
N ALA A 13 21.35 -4.57 30.11
CA ALA A 13 20.08 -4.87 30.76
C ALA A 13 19.02 -3.81 30.44
N THR A 14 17.74 -4.15 30.59
CA THR A 14 16.62 -3.20 30.45
C THR A 14 15.49 -3.50 31.42
N ASN A 15 14.82 -2.43 31.87
CA ASN A 15 13.61 -2.49 32.67
C ASN A 15 12.42 -3.03 31.86
N GLU A 16 11.33 -3.33 32.56
CA GLU A 16 10.05 -3.59 31.93
C GLU A 16 9.40 -2.28 31.48
N ILE A 17 8.69 -2.35 30.36
CA ILE A 17 7.89 -1.26 29.78
C ILE A 17 6.54 -1.84 29.38
N ASP A 18 5.56 -0.98 29.16
CA ASP A 18 4.29 -1.36 28.55
C ASP A 18 4.23 -0.88 27.10
N TRP A 19 4.12 -1.84 26.17
CA TRP A 19 3.77 -1.56 24.77
C TRP A 19 2.25 -1.44 24.55
N ILE A 20 1.42 -2.01 25.44
CA ILE A 20 0.00 -2.27 25.16
C ILE A 20 -0.83 -0.97 25.26
N ALA A 21 -0.79 -0.25 26.38
CA ALA A 21 -1.59 0.96 26.54
C ALA A 21 -1.21 2.09 25.56
N PRO A 22 0.08 2.38 25.28
CA PRO A 22 0.47 3.41 24.32
C PRO A 22 0.03 3.08 22.88
N LEU A 23 0.21 1.83 22.43
CA LEU A 23 -0.23 1.41 21.10
C LEU A 23 -1.77 1.42 20.98
N LYS A 24 -2.49 0.89 21.97
CA LYS A 24 -3.97 0.93 21.99
C LYS A 24 -4.51 2.37 21.98
N GLN A 25 -3.90 3.29 22.74
CA GLN A 25 -4.30 4.69 22.73
C GLN A 25 -4.02 5.35 21.37
N TYR A 26 -2.90 5.04 20.72
CA TYR A 26 -2.61 5.54 19.37
C TYR A 26 -3.59 5.00 18.33
N ILE A 27 -3.91 3.70 18.37
CA ILE A 27 -4.92 3.07 17.50
C ILE A 27 -6.25 3.81 17.59
N ARG A 28 -6.74 4.03 18.82
CA ARG A 28 -7.98 4.77 19.09
C ARG A 28 -7.97 6.21 18.57
N THR A 29 -6.83 6.89 18.66
CA THR A 29 -6.73 8.35 18.44
C THR A 29 -6.44 8.68 16.98
N THR A 30 -5.61 7.89 16.29
CA THR A 30 -5.13 8.19 14.94
C THR A 30 -5.87 7.39 13.87
N TYR A 31 -6.25 6.14 14.13
CA TYR A 31 -6.98 5.30 13.17
C TYR A 31 -8.49 5.27 13.44
N GLY A 32 -8.93 5.65 14.65
CA GLY A 32 -10.36 5.66 15.03
C GLY A 32 -10.99 4.28 15.21
N ASP A 33 -10.21 3.21 15.05
CA ASP A 33 -10.66 1.83 15.20
C ASP A 33 -10.66 1.38 16.68
N ASP A 34 -11.36 0.29 16.97
CA ASP A 34 -11.44 -0.32 18.30
C ASP A 34 -10.11 -0.98 18.69
N PRO A 35 -9.40 -0.50 19.75
CA PRO A 35 -8.12 -1.05 20.15
C PRO A 35 -8.16 -2.50 20.63
N GLU A 36 -9.34 -3.03 21.01
CA GLU A 36 -9.46 -4.43 21.42
C GLU A 36 -9.33 -5.40 20.23
N ARG A 37 -9.55 -4.94 18.99
CA ARG A 37 -9.32 -5.73 17.75
C ARG A 37 -7.85 -6.09 17.51
N TYR A 38 -6.94 -5.40 18.21
CA TYR A 38 -5.49 -5.55 18.12
C TYR A 38 -4.86 -5.89 19.48
N ALA A 39 -5.66 -6.40 20.43
CA ALA A 39 -5.21 -6.74 21.76
C ALA A 39 -4.15 -7.86 21.75
N ASP A 40 -4.36 -8.89 20.93
CA ASP A 40 -3.43 -10.03 20.78
C ASP A 40 -2.12 -9.59 20.12
N GLU A 41 -2.17 -8.72 19.10
CA GLU A 41 -1.00 -8.13 18.44
C GLU A 41 -0.15 -7.29 19.42
N CYS A 42 -0.80 -6.41 20.19
CA CYS A 42 -0.14 -5.62 21.23
C CYS A 42 0.48 -6.51 22.32
N ALA A 43 -0.24 -7.56 22.75
CA ALA A 43 0.25 -8.51 23.73
C ALA A 43 1.42 -9.36 23.20
N ALA A 44 1.40 -9.73 21.92
CA ALA A 44 2.46 -10.49 21.26
C ALA A 44 3.77 -9.67 21.18
N LEU A 45 3.70 -8.40 20.76
CA LEU A 45 4.87 -7.50 20.78
C LEU A 45 5.42 -7.33 22.21
N ASN A 46 4.53 -7.05 23.17
CA ASN A 46 4.93 -6.85 24.56
C ASN A 46 5.61 -8.11 25.13
N ARG A 47 5.07 -9.29 24.82
CA ARG A 47 5.66 -10.59 25.17
C ARG A 47 7.02 -10.80 24.51
N LEU A 48 7.18 -10.52 23.22
CA LEU A 48 8.48 -10.66 22.55
C LEU A 48 9.58 -9.82 23.21
N ARG A 49 9.24 -8.65 23.75
CA ARG A 49 10.17 -7.86 24.57
C ARG A 49 10.54 -8.57 25.88
N GLN A 50 9.57 -9.16 26.57
CA GLN A 50 9.85 -9.90 27.80
C GLN A 50 10.66 -11.17 27.53
N ASP A 51 10.36 -11.89 26.44
CA ASP A 51 11.11 -13.07 26.01
C ASP A 51 12.58 -12.71 25.69
N MET A 52 12.86 -11.57 25.01
CA MET A 52 14.26 -11.16 24.78
C MET A 52 15.00 -10.71 26.05
N ARG A 53 14.32 -10.21 27.09
CA ARG A 53 14.96 -9.93 28.40
C ARG A 53 15.48 -11.20 29.07
N GLY A 54 14.91 -12.36 28.73
CA GLY A 54 15.39 -13.69 29.11
C GLY A 54 16.42 -14.32 28.16
N ALA A 55 16.92 -13.59 27.15
CA ALA A 55 17.86 -14.14 26.16
C ALA A 55 19.18 -14.63 26.79
N GLY A 56 19.36 -15.95 26.85
CA GLY A 56 20.55 -16.57 27.42
C GLY A 56 21.83 -16.21 26.65
N LYS A 57 22.76 -15.52 27.31
CA LYS A 57 23.95 -14.85 26.74
C LYS A 57 24.81 -15.68 25.76
N ASP A 58 24.86 -17.00 25.93
CA ASP A 58 25.74 -17.90 25.15
C ASP A 58 24.97 -18.75 24.10
N SER A 59 23.66 -18.53 23.96
CA SER A 59 22.75 -19.45 23.25
C SER A 59 22.24 -18.93 21.90
N ALA A 60 22.15 -19.83 20.91
CA ALA A 60 21.51 -19.54 19.63
C ALA A 60 20.02 -19.16 19.79
N ALA A 61 19.31 -19.75 20.76
CA ALA A 61 17.94 -19.36 21.09
C ALA A 61 17.84 -17.90 21.58
N GLY A 62 18.77 -17.44 22.42
CA GLY A 62 18.83 -16.04 22.86
C GLY A 62 19.10 -15.08 21.71
N ARG A 63 20.02 -15.43 20.80
CA ARG A 63 20.26 -14.70 19.54
C ARG A 63 18.98 -14.59 18.70
N ASP A 64 18.22 -15.68 18.56
CA ASP A 64 17.04 -15.73 17.70
C ASP A 64 15.84 -14.97 18.30
N LEU A 65 15.71 -14.91 19.63
CA LEU A 65 14.76 -14.03 20.31
C LEU A 65 15.07 -12.55 20.07
N LEU A 66 16.35 -12.16 20.12
CA LEU A 66 16.78 -10.79 19.82
C LEU A 66 16.55 -10.42 18.34
N TYR A 67 16.89 -11.33 17.40
CA TYR A 67 16.58 -11.13 15.98
C TYR A 67 15.09 -10.98 15.73
N ARG A 68 14.25 -11.83 16.34
CA ARG A 68 12.79 -11.75 16.21
C ARG A 68 12.25 -10.41 16.70
N TYR A 69 12.63 -9.97 17.89
CA TYR A 69 12.16 -8.70 18.43
C TYR A 69 12.65 -7.51 17.57
N TYR A 70 13.93 -7.49 17.15
CA TYR A 70 14.44 -6.44 16.26
C TYR A 70 13.68 -6.36 14.93
N GLY A 71 13.45 -7.50 14.26
CA GLY A 71 12.71 -7.53 13.00
C GLY A 71 11.28 -7.01 13.14
N GLN A 72 10.61 -7.33 14.24
CA GLN A 72 9.28 -6.78 14.53
C GLN A 72 9.33 -5.27 14.87
N LEU A 73 10.42 -4.75 15.47
CA LEU A 73 10.62 -3.31 15.64
C LEU A 73 10.90 -2.56 14.32
N GLU A 74 11.54 -3.19 13.33
CA GLU A 74 11.64 -2.61 11.98
C GLU A 74 10.28 -2.54 11.28
N LEU A 75 9.45 -3.60 11.39
CA LEU A 75 8.10 -3.62 10.83
C LEU A 75 7.16 -2.62 11.54
N LEU A 76 7.28 -2.49 12.87
CA LEU A 76 6.52 -1.53 13.68
C LEU A 76 6.80 -0.07 13.31
N ASP A 77 8.07 0.29 13.03
CA ASP A 77 8.51 1.63 12.60
C ASP A 77 7.84 2.08 11.27
N LEU A 78 7.41 1.11 10.44
CA LEU A 78 6.61 1.40 9.24
C LEU A 78 5.20 1.88 9.60
N ARG A 79 4.64 1.51 10.76
CA ARG A 79 3.22 1.75 11.11
C ARG A 79 2.99 2.70 12.29
N PHE A 80 3.96 2.81 13.20
CA PHE A 80 3.82 3.49 14.48
C PHE A 80 4.99 4.47 14.73
N PRO A 81 4.76 5.79 14.74
CA PRO A 81 5.79 6.77 15.10
C PRO A 81 6.03 6.74 16.63
N VAL A 82 7.10 6.09 17.06
CA VAL A 82 7.47 5.95 18.47
C VAL A 82 8.58 6.95 18.82
N ASP A 83 8.13 8.10 19.32
CA ASP A 83 8.92 9.27 19.70
C ASP A 83 8.27 10.04 20.87
N GLU A 84 8.81 11.20 21.24
CA GLU A 84 8.31 12.01 22.36
C GLU A 84 6.94 12.69 22.13
N ASN A 85 6.53 12.83 20.88
CA ASN A 85 5.37 13.63 20.45
C ASN A 85 4.15 12.76 20.13
N HIS A 86 4.36 11.54 19.64
CA HIS A 86 3.30 10.64 19.17
C HIS A 86 3.05 9.47 20.13
N ILE A 87 3.92 8.46 20.15
CA ILE A 87 3.77 7.25 20.98
C ILE A 87 4.90 7.21 22.02
N LYS A 88 4.66 7.91 23.13
CA LYS A 88 5.67 8.17 24.15
C LYS A 88 5.92 6.97 25.08
N ILE A 89 6.97 6.21 24.80
CA ILE A 89 7.40 5.04 25.58
C ILE A 89 8.82 5.26 26.12
N SER A 90 9.05 5.11 27.43
CA SER A 90 10.36 5.36 28.04
C SER A 90 11.24 4.11 28.03
N PHE A 91 12.14 4.00 27.06
CA PHE A 91 13.09 2.90 26.94
C PHE A 91 14.27 3.12 27.91
N THR A 92 14.23 2.48 29.08
CA THR A 92 15.33 2.51 30.06
C THR A 92 16.26 1.31 29.86
N TRP A 93 17.51 1.59 29.51
CA TRP A 93 18.58 0.61 29.37
C TRP A 93 19.73 0.93 30.33
N PHE A 94 20.45 -0.11 30.75
CA PHE A 94 21.68 0.04 31.50
C PHE A 94 22.88 -0.06 30.54
N ASP A 95 23.93 0.70 30.84
CA ASP A 95 25.22 0.63 30.15
C ASP A 95 25.89 -0.74 30.41
N ALA A 96 26.36 -1.40 29.35
CA ALA A 96 26.84 -2.79 29.40
C ALA A 96 28.06 -2.97 30.32
N PHE A 97 28.90 -1.94 30.46
CA PHE A 97 30.15 -2.02 31.22
C PHE A 97 30.09 -1.24 32.54
N THR A 98 29.46 -0.07 32.54
CA THR A 98 29.40 0.81 33.73
C THR A 98 28.09 0.69 34.51
N HIS A 99 27.11 -0.06 34.01
CA HIS A 99 25.79 -0.31 34.60
C HIS A 99 24.97 0.93 34.96
N LYS A 100 25.33 2.10 34.39
CA LYS A 100 24.58 3.34 34.56
C LYS A 100 23.27 3.27 33.77
N PRO A 101 22.12 3.63 34.36
CA PRO A 101 20.86 3.71 33.62
C PRO A 101 20.86 4.90 32.66
N THR A 102 20.21 4.74 31.51
CA THR A 102 19.95 5.80 30.53
C THR A 102 18.59 5.54 29.90
N ALA A 103 17.71 6.54 29.94
CA ALA A 103 16.35 6.48 29.42
C ALA A 103 16.16 7.46 28.26
N GLN A 104 15.50 7.01 27.20
CA GLN A 104 15.13 7.80 26.02
C GLN A 104 13.75 7.37 25.53
N TYR A 105 13.04 8.25 24.83
CA TYR A 105 11.74 7.94 24.22
C TYR A 105 11.81 7.50 22.76
N SER A 106 13.00 7.52 22.15
CA SER A 106 13.19 7.19 20.74
C SER A 106 13.28 5.68 20.51
N LEU A 107 12.47 5.16 19.58
CA LEU A 107 12.60 3.78 19.08
C LEU A 107 13.99 3.47 18.51
N ALA A 108 14.71 4.48 18.02
CA ALA A 108 16.08 4.33 17.55
C ALA A 108 17.02 3.84 18.68
N TYR A 109 16.82 4.29 19.92
CA TYR A 109 17.63 3.87 21.07
C TYR A 109 17.34 2.43 21.51
N GLU A 110 16.07 2.02 21.49
CA GLU A 110 15.66 0.63 21.69
C GLU A 110 16.30 -0.26 20.61
N LYS A 111 16.16 0.10 19.32
CA LYS A 111 16.79 -0.61 18.19
C LYS A 111 18.30 -0.73 18.36
N ALA A 112 19.02 0.35 18.65
CA ALA A 112 20.47 0.34 18.87
C ALA A 112 20.89 -0.57 20.04
N SER A 113 20.13 -0.55 21.15
CA SER A 113 20.41 -1.37 22.32
C SER A 113 20.15 -2.86 22.07
N ILE A 114 19.15 -3.20 21.26
CA ILE A 114 18.91 -4.58 20.80
C ILE A 114 20.02 -5.04 19.85
N ILE A 115 20.45 -4.23 18.88
CA ILE A 115 21.58 -4.57 17.99
C ILE A 115 22.85 -4.79 18.82
N PHE A 116 23.11 -3.94 19.84
CA PHE A 116 24.24 -4.14 20.74
C PHE A 116 24.17 -5.48 21.46
N ASN A 117 22.99 -5.89 21.94
CA ASN A 117 22.81 -7.20 22.56
C ASN A 117 22.93 -8.37 21.56
N ILE A 118 22.55 -8.19 20.29
CA ILE A 118 22.83 -9.16 19.22
C ILE A 118 24.35 -9.30 19.04
N SER A 119 25.09 -8.20 18.93
CA SER A 119 26.56 -8.21 18.86
C SER A 119 27.20 -8.88 20.08
N ALA A 120 26.67 -8.60 21.27
CA ALA A 120 27.14 -9.17 22.54
C ALA A 120 26.93 -10.69 22.59
N VAL A 121 25.71 -11.17 22.34
CA VAL A 121 25.40 -12.61 22.27
C VAL A 121 26.22 -13.32 21.19
N LEU A 122 26.40 -12.72 20.01
CA LEU A 122 27.28 -13.27 18.97
C LEU A 122 28.74 -13.39 19.46
N SER A 123 29.27 -12.38 20.18
CA SER A 123 30.63 -12.43 20.73
C SER A 123 30.78 -13.45 21.86
N CYS A 124 29.78 -13.59 22.73
CA CYS A 124 29.73 -14.58 23.81
C CYS A 124 29.65 -16.00 23.24
N HIS A 125 28.73 -16.22 22.30
CA HIS A 125 28.56 -17.49 21.60
C HIS A 125 29.85 -17.91 20.87
N ALA A 126 30.55 -16.96 20.23
CA ALA A 126 31.83 -17.21 19.56
C ALA A 126 32.97 -17.53 20.53
N ALA A 127 33.07 -16.79 21.65
CA ALA A 127 34.10 -16.98 22.66
C ALA A 127 33.99 -18.33 23.40
N HIS A 128 32.77 -18.80 23.62
CA HIS A 128 32.47 -20.05 24.34
C HIS A 128 32.34 -21.29 23.43
N GLN A 129 32.61 -21.21 22.13
CA GLN A 129 32.71 -22.41 21.27
C GLN A 129 33.93 -23.26 21.62
N ASP A 130 33.77 -24.58 21.66
CA ASP A 130 34.90 -25.52 21.60
C ASP A 130 35.49 -25.54 20.18
N ARG A 131 36.55 -24.78 19.96
CA ARG A 131 37.20 -24.62 18.64
C ARG A 131 38.10 -25.80 18.24
N ASN A 132 38.12 -26.89 19.01
CA ASN A 132 38.73 -28.15 18.58
C ASN A 132 37.93 -28.82 17.44
N GLN A 133 36.63 -28.50 17.33
CA GLN A 133 35.72 -29.05 16.34
C GLN A 133 35.56 -28.06 15.17
N GLU A 134 35.79 -28.49 13.92
CA GLU A 134 35.77 -27.59 12.76
C GLU A 134 34.41 -26.88 12.57
N THR A 135 33.30 -27.57 12.88
CA THR A 135 31.95 -26.98 12.87
C THR A 135 31.84 -25.78 13.79
N ASN A 136 32.38 -25.88 14.99
CA ASN A 136 32.28 -24.88 16.04
C ASN A 136 33.29 -23.75 15.78
N LEU A 137 34.44 -24.07 15.18
CA LEU A 137 35.42 -23.09 14.68
C LEU A 137 34.80 -22.24 13.55
N LYS A 138 34.05 -22.85 12.60
CA LYS A 138 33.24 -22.12 11.60
C LYS A 138 32.23 -21.19 12.28
N VAL A 139 31.45 -21.70 13.23
CA VAL A 139 30.45 -20.89 13.97
C VAL A 139 31.10 -19.72 14.70
N ALA A 140 32.23 -19.92 15.40
CA ALA A 140 32.95 -18.86 16.09
C ALA A 140 33.47 -17.78 15.13
N TYR A 141 34.09 -18.20 14.02
CA TYR A 141 34.61 -17.30 12.98
C TYR A 141 33.51 -16.38 12.41
N HIS A 142 32.41 -16.97 11.90
CA HIS A 142 31.29 -16.19 11.36
C HIS A 142 30.59 -15.35 12.43
N SER A 143 30.48 -15.83 13.67
CA SER A 143 29.84 -15.08 14.76
C SER A 143 30.66 -13.84 15.17
N PHE A 144 32.00 -13.91 15.19
CA PHE A 144 32.84 -12.72 15.38
C PHE A 144 32.71 -11.72 14.21
N GLN A 145 32.66 -12.20 12.96
CA GLN A 145 32.43 -11.34 11.79
C GLN A 145 31.05 -10.65 11.81
N ALA A 146 30.01 -11.37 12.24
CA ALA A 146 28.65 -10.84 12.37
C ALA A 146 28.52 -9.84 13.54
N SER A 147 29.16 -10.14 14.68
CA SER A 147 29.25 -9.21 15.81
C SER A 147 29.95 -7.90 15.41
N ALA A 148 31.08 -7.99 14.70
CA ALA A 148 31.77 -6.82 14.14
C ALA A 148 30.87 -6.02 13.18
N GLY A 149 30.11 -6.70 12.31
CA GLY A 149 29.17 -6.07 11.38
C GLY A 149 28.02 -5.31 12.06
N MET A 150 27.42 -5.92 13.08
CA MET A 150 26.36 -5.30 13.90
C MET A 150 26.89 -4.09 14.68
N PHE A 151 28.10 -4.16 15.23
CA PHE A 151 28.76 -2.98 15.84
C PHE A 151 29.10 -1.90 14.80
N THR A 152 29.57 -2.24 13.60
CA THR A 152 29.81 -1.27 12.50
C THR A 152 28.53 -0.50 12.17
N TYR A 153 27.40 -1.19 12.04
CA TYR A 153 26.11 -0.54 11.79
C TYR A 153 25.70 0.43 12.91
N ILE A 154 25.94 0.09 14.19
CA ILE A 154 25.73 1.03 15.31
C ILE A 154 26.61 2.29 15.12
N ASN A 155 27.90 2.09 14.87
CA ASN A 155 28.91 3.13 14.75
C ASN A 155 28.71 4.10 13.56
N GLU A 156 27.98 3.66 12.54
CA GLU A 156 27.66 4.45 11.34
C GLU A 156 26.30 5.16 11.43
N ASN A 157 25.28 4.53 12.03
CA ASN A 157 23.90 5.02 12.01
C ASN A 157 23.49 5.80 13.28
N PHE A 158 24.17 5.61 14.42
CA PHE A 158 23.77 6.19 15.71
C PHE A 158 24.82 7.18 16.24
N LEU A 159 25.06 8.24 15.45
CA LEU A 159 26.09 9.26 15.72
C LEU A 159 25.93 10.02 17.05
N HIS A 160 24.71 10.09 17.59
CA HIS A 160 24.39 10.74 18.85
C HIS A 160 24.10 9.71 19.96
N ALA A 161 25.12 8.93 20.31
CA ALA A 161 25.03 7.89 21.33
C ALA A 161 24.67 8.46 22.72
N PRO A 162 23.58 8.01 23.36
CA PRO A 162 23.15 8.52 24.67
C PRO A 162 23.79 7.80 25.86
N SER A 163 24.40 6.62 25.65
CA SER A 163 25.13 5.83 26.66
C SER A 163 26.57 5.57 26.21
N THR A 164 27.46 5.25 27.16
CA THR A 164 28.91 5.19 26.90
C THR A 164 29.29 3.95 26.09
N ASP A 165 28.65 2.82 26.35
CA ASP A 165 28.79 1.58 25.58
C ASP A 165 28.43 1.72 24.08
N LEU A 166 27.45 2.55 23.74
CA LEU A 166 27.07 2.89 22.37
C LEU A 166 27.94 4.00 21.75
N SER A 167 28.87 4.61 22.49
CA SER A 167 29.69 5.71 21.99
C SER A 167 30.65 5.26 20.88
N ARG A 168 30.86 6.14 19.90
CA ARG A 168 31.64 5.88 18.68
C ARG A 168 33.01 5.25 18.97
N ASP A 169 33.74 5.76 19.96
CA ASP A 169 35.07 5.26 20.31
C ASP A 169 35.03 3.87 20.96
N THR A 170 34.03 3.62 21.82
CA THR A 170 33.84 2.32 22.48
C THR A 170 33.42 1.27 21.45
N VAL A 171 32.44 1.58 20.60
CA VAL A 171 31.96 0.67 19.54
C VAL A 171 33.06 0.41 18.50
N LYS A 172 33.82 1.44 18.06
CA LYS A 172 35.00 1.27 17.20
C LYS A 172 36.04 0.33 17.82
N THR A 173 36.27 0.43 19.13
CA THR A 173 37.18 -0.47 19.86
C THR A 173 36.66 -1.91 19.86
N LEU A 174 35.36 -2.12 20.08
CA LEU A 174 34.72 -3.44 20.01
C LEU A 174 34.80 -4.06 18.61
N ILE A 175 34.60 -3.28 17.53
CA ILE A 175 34.78 -3.75 16.14
C ILE A 175 36.22 -4.27 15.94
N ALA A 176 37.24 -3.53 16.39
CA ALA A 176 38.63 -3.94 16.26
C ALA A 176 38.93 -5.26 17.01
N ILE A 177 38.42 -5.40 18.24
CA ILE A 177 38.54 -6.65 19.03
C ILE A 177 37.87 -7.83 18.30
N MET A 178 36.63 -7.67 17.83
CA MET A 178 35.89 -8.76 17.17
C MET A 178 36.56 -9.20 15.87
N LEU A 179 37.09 -8.26 15.06
CA LEU A 179 37.83 -8.60 13.85
C LEU A 179 39.19 -9.25 14.15
N ALA A 180 39.89 -8.81 15.20
CA ALA A 180 41.14 -9.43 15.64
C ALA A 180 40.91 -10.88 16.09
N GLN A 181 39.84 -11.14 16.85
CA GLN A 181 39.45 -12.49 17.29
C GLN A 181 38.98 -13.38 16.13
N GLY A 182 38.21 -12.84 15.18
CA GLY A 182 37.87 -13.58 13.96
C GLY A 182 39.12 -13.97 13.14
N GLN A 183 40.09 -13.07 13.00
CA GLN A 183 41.36 -13.34 12.32
C GLN A 183 42.20 -14.39 13.08
N GLU A 184 42.20 -14.35 14.42
CA GLU A 184 42.87 -15.32 15.30
C GLU A 184 42.24 -16.72 15.19
N VAL A 185 40.91 -16.85 15.18
CA VAL A 185 40.21 -18.13 14.95
C VAL A 185 40.56 -18.72 13.58
N PHE A 186 40.62 -17.90 12.52
CA PHE A 186 41.02 -18.37 11.20
C PHE A 186 42.48 -18.83 11.15
N LEU A 187 43.37 -18.16 11.90
CA LEU A 187 44.77 -18.56 12.07
C LEU A 187 44.91 -19.87 12.85
N GLU A 188 44.18 -20.05 13.96
CA GLU A 188 44.13 -21.32 14.72
C GLU A 188 43.83 -22.50 13.78
N LYS A 189 42.87 -22.33 12.86
CA LYS A 189 42.61 -23.34 11.81
C LYS A 189 43.77 -23.52 10.85
N GLN A 190 44.36 -22.46 10.27
CA GLN A 190 45.43 -22.67 9.28
C GLN A 190 46.68 -23.34 9.89
N ILE A 191 46.90 -23.17 11.20
CA ILE A 191 47.92 -23.89 11.96
C ILE A 191 47.53 -25.37 12.13
N ALA A 192 46.28 -25.67 12.52
CA ALA A 192 45.79 -27.05 12.66
C ALA A 192 45.75 -27.81 11.32
N ASP A 193 45.41 -27.13 10.24
CA ASP A 193 45.40 -27.62 8.85
C ASP A 193 46.81 -27.81 8.25
N GLY A 194 47.88 -27.48 8.99
CA GLY A 194 49.27 -27.66 8.54
C GLY A 194 49.65 -26.86 7.29
N LYS A 195 49.11 -25.66 7.09
CA LYS A 195 49.41 -24.83 5.90
C LYS A 195 50.87 -24.34 5.90
N LYS A 196 51.35 -23.87 4.74
CA LYS A 196 52.71 -23.33 4.57
C LYS A 196 53.00 -22.18 5.56
N VAL A 197 54.20 -22.18 6.15
CA VAL A 197 54.63 -21.19 7.15
C VAL A 197 54.50 -19.73 6.67
N GLY A 198 54.87 -19.45 5.42
CA GLY A 198 54.70 -18.12 4.79
C GLY A 198 53.25 -17.68 4.53
N LEU A 199 52.24 -18.52 4.78
CA LEU A 199 50.83 -18.11 4.88
C LEU A 199 50.47 -17.78 6.33
N MET A 200 50.88 -18.63 7.28
CA MET A 200 50.63 -18.43 8.72
C MET A 200 51.25 -17.13 9.22
N ALA A 201 52.46 -16.79 8.77
CA ALA A 201 53.13 -15.51 9.03
C ALA A 201 52.26 -14.29 8.66
N LYS A 202 51.61 -14.33 7.49
CA LYS A 202 50.81 -13.21 6.94
C LYS A 202 49.45 -13.06 7.65
N LEU A 203 48.87 -14.19 8.06
CA LEU A 203 47.64 -14.22 8.86
C LEU A 203 47.89 -13.74 10.30
N ALA A 204 49.00 -14.15 10.92
CA ALA A 204 49.44 -13.68 12.23
C ALA A 204 49.83 -12.20 12.22
N SER A 205 50.52 -11.71 11.18
CA SER A 205 50.84 -10.28 11.02
C SER A 205 49.59 -9.39 10.93
N GLN A 206 48.52 -9.90 10.29
CA GLN A 206 47.22 -9.23 10.29
C GLN A 206 46.52 -9.30 11.67
N ALA A 207 46.57 -10.44 12.37
CA ALA A 207 45.99 -10.55 13.72
C ALA A 207 46.69 -9.58 14.69
N ALA A 208 48.03 -9.54 14.68
CA ALA A 208 48.83 -8.58 15.41
C ALA A 208 48.43 -7.14 15.11
N TYR A 209 48.30 -6.78 13.83
CA TYR A 209 47.91 -5.43 13.41
C TYR A 209 46.52 -5.02 13.91
N LEU A 210 45.54 -5.94 13.91
CA LEU A 210 44.20 -5.68 14.43
C LEU A 210 44.20 -5.54 15.96
N TYR A 211 45.00 -6.32 16.69
CA TYR A 211 45.18 -6.14 18.14
C TYR A 211 45.90 -4.84 18.48
N THR A 212 46.90 -4.41 17.70
CA THR A 212 47.53 -3.09 17.86
C THR A 212 46.53 -1.94 17.64
N GLN A 213 45.60 -2.07 16.69
CA GLN A 213 44.51 -1.09 16.50
C GLN A 213 43.52 -1.09 17.68
N ALA A 214 43.22 -2.26 18.26
CA ALA A 214 42.36 -2.36 19.43
C ALA A 214 43.03 -1.81 20.71
N LEU A 215 44.35 -1.94 20.83
CA LEU A 215 45.11 -1.62 22.05
C LEU A 215 44.96 -0.16 22.50
N GLU A 216 45.07 0.79 21.59
CA GLU A 216 44.88 2.23 21.88
C GLU A 216 43.48 2.48 22.45
N GLY A 217 42.43 2.02 21.75
CA GLY A 217 41.04 2.17 22.19
C GLY A 217 40.74 1.46 23.51
N VAL A 218 41.31 0.28 23.76
CA VAL A 218 41.14 -0.45 25.02
C VAL A 218 41.84 0.28 26.17
N GLN A 219 43.05 0.80 25.96
CA GLN A 219 43.76 1.59 26.96
C GLN A 219 42.96 2.84 27.35
N ASP A 220 42.43 3.56 26.35
CA ASP A 220 41.57 4.73 26.55
C ASP A 220 40.30 4.40 27.34
N ASN A 221 39.62 3.29 27.00
CA ASN A 221 38.42 2.84 27.71
C ASN A 221 38.72 2.36 29.15
N VAL A 222 39.91 1.81 29.43
CA VAL A 222 40.34 1.51 30.80
C VAL A 222 40.66 2.79 31.58
N VAL A 223 41.33 3.78 30.98
CA VAL A 223 41.62 5.08 31.62
C VAL A 223 40.32 5.85 31.94
N LYS A 224 39.31 5.75 31.07
CA LYS A 224 37.96 6.30 31.27
C LYS A 224 37.11 5.50 32.27
N ALA A 225 37.63 4.42 32.86
CA ALA A 225 36.92 3.48 33.73
C ALA A 225 35.63 2.90 33.11
N ILE A 226 35.69 2.64 31.79
CA ILE A 226 34.65 1.95 31.02
C ILE A 226 34.97 0.46 30.96
N PHE A 227 36.21 0.09 30.59
CA PHE A 227 36.64 -1.31 30.53
C PHE A 227 37.42 -1.73 31.79
N GLU A 228 37.26 -3.00 32.16
CA GLU A 228 38.06 -3.64 33.22
C GLU A 228 39.53 -3.77 32.79
N ARG A 229 40.47 -3.51 33.70
CA ARG A 229 41.93 -3.54 33.40
C ARG A 229 42.40 -4.88 32.82
N VAL A 230 41.72 -5.99 33.11
CA VAL A 230 42.04 -7.31 32.55
C VAL A 230 41.86 -7.37 31.03
N TRP A 231 40.95 -6.60 30.42
CA TRP A 231 40.81 -6.53 28.95
C TRP A 231 42.08 -5.94 28.31
N LEU A 232 42.68 -4.91 28.91
CA LEU A 232 43.95 -4.34 28.45
C LEU A 232 45.08 -5.36 28.53
N LEU A 233 45.14 -6.17 29.60
CA LEU A 233 46.14 -7.24 29.72
C LEU A 233 45.95 -8.34 28.65
N VAL A 234 44.71 -8.74 28.33
CA VAL A 234 44.44 -9.70 27.23
C VAL A 234 44.89 -9.12 25.88
N VAL A 235 44.57 -7.86 25.57
CA VAL A 235 44.91 -7.25 24.28
C VAL A 235 46.41 -6.95 24.17
N GLN A 236 47.07 -6.51 25.24
CA GLN A 236 48.54 -6.39 25.30
C GLN A 236 49.20 -7.76 25.07
N PHE A 237 48.74 -8.81 25.77
CA PHE A 237 49.23 -10.17 25.57
C PHE A 237 49.10 -10.61 24.11
N LYS A 238 47.88 -10.53 23.54
CA LYS A 238 47.62 -10.96 22.16
C LYS A 238 48.40 -10.14 21.13
N THR A 239 48.63 -8.84 21.37
CA THR A 239 49.47 -7.99 20.52
C THR A 239 50.91 -8.52 20.48
N HIS A 240 51.56 -8.72 21.64
CA HIS A 240 52.93 -9.22 21.69
C HIS A 240 53.04 -10.68 21.19
N TYR A 241 52.09 -11.54 21.57
CA TYR A 241 52.02 -12.94 21.16
C TYR A 241 51.85 -13.10 19.65
N MET A 242 50.89 -12.40 19.03
CA MET A 242 50.68 -12.48 17.58
C MET A 242 51.81 -11.86 16.76
N THR A 243 52.44 -10.78 17.27
CA THR A 243 53.63 -10.21 16.61
C THR A 243 54.80 -11.18 16.67
N SER A 244 55.04 -11.80 17.83
CA SER A 244 56.04 -12.87 17.99
C SER A 244 55.76 -14.06 17.06
N LEU A 245 54.51 -14.53 17.02
CA LEU A 245 54.09 -15.66 16.17
C LEU A 245 54.22 -15.36 14.68
N ALA A 246 53.97 -14.12 14.26
CA ALA A 246 54.21 -13.68 12.88
C ALA A 246 55.71 -13.70 12.52
N HIS A 247 56.57 -13.18 13.40
CA HIS A 247 58.03 -13.23 13.20
C HIS A 247 58.57 -14.66 13.22
N TYR A 248 58.07 -15.52 14.11
CA TYR A 248 58.42 -16.94 14.18
C TYR A 248 58.07 -17.67 12.86
N TYR A 249 56.83 -17.55 12.36
CA TYR A 249 56.46 -18.19 11.10
C TYR A 249 57.15 -17.57 9.87
N GLN A 250 57.47 -16.27 9.89
CA GLN A 250 58.26 -15.66 8.81
C GLN A 250 59.72 -16.12 8.85
N ALA A 251 60.31 -16.33 10.04
CA ALA A 251 61.66 -16.88 10.15
C ALA A 251 61.74 -18.29 9.53
N LEU A 252 60.77 -19.16 9.82
CA LEU A 252 60.69 -20.48 9.18
C LEU A 252 60.52 -20.37 7.64
N ALA A 253 59.77 -19.37 7.16
CA ALA A 253 59.59 -19.14 5.73
C ALA A 253 60.83 -18.53 5.04
N ASP A 254 61.65 -17.77 5.76
CA ASP A 254 62.91 -17.21 5.28
C ASP A 254 64.04 -18.27 5.33
N ASP A 255 63.98 -19.21 6.28
CA ASP A 255 64.82 -20.41 6.35
C ASP A 255 64.54 -21.41 5.20
N ASP A 256 63.26 -21.71 4.94
CA ASP A 256 62.79 -22.41 3.72
C ASP A 256 63.29 -21.74 2.42
N ALA A 257 63.55 -20.43 2.47
CA ALA A 257 64.07 -19.62 1.36
C ALA A 257 65.61 -19.46 1.37
N ASN A 258 66.34 -20.26 2.15
CA ASN A 258 67.81 -20.25 2.29
C ASN A 258 68.38 -18.91 2.79
N SER A 259 67.57 -18.11 3.49
CA SER A 259 67.93 -16.80 4.04
C SER A 259 68.14 -16.86 5.56
N HIS A 260 68.91 -17.86 6.01
CA HIS A 260 69.16 -18.23 7.40
C HIS A 260 69.56 -17.05 8.31
N GLY A 261 70.38 -16.11 7.82
CA GLY A 261 70.75 -14.91 8.58
C GLY A 261 69.55 -13.99 8.88
N ILE A 262 68.62 -13.85 7.92
CA ILE A 262 67.35 -13.11 8.10
C ILE A 262 66.44 -13.86 9.09
N ALA A 263 66.39 -15.20 8.98
CA ALA A 263 65.58 -16.05 9.86
C ALA A 263 66.02 -15.95 11.34
N ILE A 264 67.34 -15.95 11.62
CA ILE A 264 67.89 -15.73 12.97
C ILE A 264 67.43 -14.38 13.53
N SER A 265 67.67 -13.29 12.79
CA SER A 265 67.28 -11.93 13.21
C SER A 265 65.77 -11.82 13.53
N ARG A 266 64.91 -12.51 12.76
CA ARG A 266 63.48 -12.60 13.07
C ARG A 266 63.17 -13.43 14.31
N LEU A 267 63.90 -14.52 14.58
CA LEU A 267 63.72 -15.32 15.80
C LEU A 267 64.16 -14.57 17.06
N GLU A 268 65.20 -13.74 16.99
CA GLU A 268 65.61 -12.88 18.12
C GLU A 268 64.52 -11.88 18.50
N ILE A 269 63.87 -11.26 17.49
CA ILE A 269 62.71 -10.38 17.67
C ILE A 269 61.50 -11.19 18.21
N ALA A 270 61.23 -12.37 17.64
CA ALA A 270 60.15 -13.24 18.10
C ALA A 270 60.34 -13.65 19.56
N MET A 271 61.55 -14.03 19.97
CA MET A 271 61.89 -14.40 21.34
C MET A 271 61.75 -13.21 22.30
N THR A 272 62.16 -12.01 21.88
CA THR A 272 62.02 -10.78 22.66
C THR A 272 60.53 -10.46 22.90
N LEU A 273 59.71 -10.51 21.85
CA LEU A 273 58.25 -10.32 21.96
C LEU A 273 57.56 -11.44 22.76
N ALA A 274 58.05 -12.68 22.68
CA ALA A 274 57.55 -13.80 23.51
C ALA A 274 57.87 -13.60 25.00
N ARG A 275 59.02 -13.00 25.33
CA ARG A 275 59.37 -12.60 26.71
C ARG A 275 58.45 -11.49 27.21
N GLU A 276 58.12 -10.48 26.40
CA GLU A 276 57.14 -9.46 26.80
C GLU A 276 55.73 -10.04 26.98
N ALA A 277 55.26 -10.91 26.07
CA ALA A 277 54.01 -11.64 26.24
C ALA A 277 54.00 -12.47 27.53
N ALA A 278 55.09 -13.15 27.87
CA ALA A 278 55.21 -13.89 29.13
C ALA A 278 55.18 -12.97 30.38
N LYS A 279 55.78 -11.76 30.34
CA LYS A 279 55.63 -10.78 31.43
C LYS A 279 54.17 -10.34 31.60
N VAL A 280 53.47 -10.02 30.51
CA VAL A 280 52.05 -9.60 30.57
C VAL A 280 51.18 -10.74 31.12
N ALA A 281 51.38 -11.98 30.66
CA ALA A 281 50.64 -13.14 31.16
C ALA A 281 50.89 -13.40 32.65
N ASN A 282 52.14 -13.27 33.12
CA ASN A 282 52.49 -13.40 34.54
C ASN A 282 52.01 -12.21 35.39
N SER A 283 51.64 -11.07 34.78
CA SER A 283 51.03 -9.92 35.47
C SER A 283 49.50 -10.04 35.62
N PHE A 284 48.89 -11.09 35.05
CA PHE A 284 47.44 -11.27 35.07
C PHE A 284 46.96 -11.65 36.48
N PRO A 285 45.89 -11.01 37.00
CA PRO A 285 45.45 -11.25 38.38
C PRO A 285 44.87 -12.65 38.57
N SER A 286 45.12 -13.25 39.73
CA SER A 286 44.61 -14.58 40.12
C SER A 286 43.11 -14.60 40.44
N SER A 287 42.50 -13.43 40.61
CA SER A 287 41.05 -13.24 40.74
C SER A 287 40.61 -12.22 39.70
N ILE A 288 39.62 -12.59 38.89
CA ILE A 288 39.14 -11.80 37.74
C ILE A 288 37.79 -11.17 38.12
N PRO A 289 37.55 -9.87 37.86
CA PRO A 289 36.24 -9.26 38.07
C PRO A 289 35.15 -9.96 37.23
N ALA A 290 34.03 -10.33 37.86
CA ALA A 290 32.92 -11.01 37.17
C ALA A 290 32.30 -10.15 36.05
N THR A 291 32.37 -8.82 36.21
CA THR A 291 32.06 -7.78 35.22
C THR A 291 32.84 -7.88 33.91
N SER A 292 34.02 -8.49 33.92
CA SER A 292 34.90 -8.57 32.73
C SER A 292 34.47 -9.61 31.68
N ASN A 293 33.49 -10.46 31.99
CA ASN A 293 32.96 -11.51 31.10
C ASN A 293 34.06 -12.45 30.53
N LEU A 294 35.04 -12.78 31.38
CA LEU A 294 36.17 -13.70 31.11
C LEU A 294 36.09 -14.95 31.99
N ALA A 295 36.59 -16.07 31.48
CA ALA A 295 36.67 -17.33 32.23
C ALA A 295 37.76 -17.27 33.32
N GLY A 296 37.50 -17.87 34.49
CA GLY A 296 38.39 -17.79 35.67
C GLY A 296 39.80 -18.36 35.49
N ASP A 297 39.98 -19.25 34.52
CA ASP A 297 41.24 -19.89 34.15
C ASP A 297 42.06 -19.10 33.11
N THR A 298 41.52 -18.00 32.56
CA THR A 298 42.15 -17.15 31.52
C THR A 298 43.64 -16.91 31.78
N GLY A 299 44.00 -16.42 32.97
CA GLY A 299 45.40 -16.12 33.30
C GLY A 299 46.34 -17.33 33.23
N SER A 300 45.86 -18.52 33.63
CA SER A 300 46.65 -19.75 33.56
C SER A 300 46.83 -20.27 32.14
N ILE A 301 45.80 -20.12 31.28
CA ILE A 301 45.88 -20.46 29.86
C ILE A 301 46.88 -19.54 29.17
N LEU A 302 46.78 -18.22 29.38
CA LEU A 302 47.71 -17.24 28.79
C LEU A 302 49.17 -17.51 29.22
N ALA A 303 49.41 -17.81 30.49
CA ALA A 303 50.76 -18.15 30.99
C ALA A 303 51.31 -19.44 30.37
N ASN A 304 50.49 -20.49 30.23
CA ASN A 304 50.88 -21.73 29.58
C ASN A 304 51.16 -21.53 28.08
N MET A 305 50.34 -20.76 27.37
CA MET A 305 50.57 -20.39 25.96
C MET A 305 51.88 -19.61 25.79
N ALA A 306 52.13 -18.62 26.65
CA ALA A 306 53.35 -17.82 26.64
C ALA A 306 54.61 -18.67 26.82
N LYS A 307 54.59 -19.55 27.84
CA LYS A 307 55.69 -20.46 28.14
C LYS A 307 55.97 -21.44 26.99
N THR A 308 54.92 -22.00 26.39
CA THR A 308 55.03 -22.96 25.29
C THR A 308 55.64 -22.31 24.05
N HIS A 309 55.16 -21.12 23.67
CA HIS A 309 55.66 -20.38 22.52
C HIS A 309 57.09 -19.85 22.73
N LEU A 310 57.42 -19.42 23.95
CA LEU A 310 58.78 -19.01 24.31
C LEU A 310 59.79 -20.18 24.19
N SER A 311 59.41 -21.39 24.60
CA SER A 311 60.22 -22.61 24.42
C SER A 311 60.47 -22.88 22.94
N ALA A 312 59.40 -22.90 22.12
CA ALA A 312 59.52 -23.12 20.67
C ALA A 312 60.40 -22.07 19.95
N CYS A 313 60.36 -20.80 20.40
CA CYS A 313 61.25 -19.76 19.88
C CYS A 313 62.72 -19.99 20.29
N ASP A 314 62.98 -20.38 21.54
CA ASP A 314 64.32 -20.65 22.05
C ASP A 314 64.95 -21.88 21.39
N GLU A 315 64.21 -22.99 21.32
CA GLU A 315 64.61 -24.22 20.63
C GLU A 315 64.96 -23.97 19.15
N LYS A 316 64.17 -23.15 18.45
CA LYS A 316 64.43 -22.80 17.05
C LYS A 316 65.58 -21.80 16.87
N LEU A 317 65.73 -20.83 17.76
CA LEU A 317 66.85 -19.87 17.70
C LEU A 317 68.18 -20.58 17.97
N GLN A 318 68.22 -21.50 18.94
CA GLN A 318 69.39 -22.35 19.21
C GLN A 318 69.70 -23.27 18.03
N GLN A 319 68.68 -23.83 17.36
CA GLN A 319 68.89 -24.62 16.14
C GLN A 319 69.48 -23.75 15.02
N PHE A 320 68.85 -22.63 14.67
CA PHE A 320 69.24 -21.83 13.51
C PHE A 320 70.61 -21.15 13.71
N ASN A 321 70.93 -20.68 14.91
CA ASN A 321 72.28 -20.18 15.22
C ASN A 321 73.33 -21.29 15.03
N LYS A 322 73.10 -22.49 15.56
CA LYS A 322 74.01 -23.63 15.38
C LYS A 322 74.19 -23.98 13.90
N ASP A 323 73.10 -24.11 13.15
CA ASP A 323 73.16 -24.50 11.74
C ASP A 323 73.83 -23.40 10.89
N ASN A 324 73.69 -22.11 11.26
CA ASN A 324 74.42 -21.01 10.62
C ASN A 324 75.91 -20.96 11.02
N ASP A 325 76.24 -21.13 12.31
CA ASP A 325 77.61 -21.10 12.84
C ASP A 325 78.49 -22.26 12.33
N PHE A 326 77.89 -23.41 12.01
CA PHE A 326 78.62 -24.60 11.53
C PHE A 326 78.45 -24.88 10.02
N ILE A 327 77.42 -24.35 9.36
CA ILE A 327 77.13 -24.63 7.94
C ILE A 327 77.07 -23.36 7.11
N TYR A 328 76.07 -22.50 7.33
CA TYR A 328 75.71 -21.47 6.34
C TYR A 328 76.52 -20.17 6.38
N HIS A 329 77.06 -19.80 7.55
CA HIS A 329 77.90 -18.62 7.79
C HIS A 329 77.31 -17.30 7.24
N GLN A 330 75.98 -17.15 7.21
CA GLN A 330 75.32 -15.92 6.76
C GLN A 330 75.34 -14.85 7.84
N THR A 331 75.55 -13.59 7.43
CA THR A 331 75.51 -12.43 8.32
C THR A 331 74.08 -12.14 8.78
N THR A 332 73.84 -12.18 10.10
CA THR A 332 72.58 -11.71 10.71
C THR A 332 72.41 -10.20 10.51
N PRO A 333 71.35 -9.72 9.82
CA PRO A 333 71.12 -8.30 9.62
C PRO A 333 70.44 -7.66 10.84
N PRO A 334 70.61 -6.35 11.08
CA PRO A 334 69.89 -5.63 12.13
C PRO A 334 68.39 -5.53 11.81
N GLU A 335 67.56 -5.46 12.86
CA GLU A 335 66.08 -5.40 12.75
C GLU A 335 65.57 -4.38 11.72
N ALA A 336 66.16 -3.17 11.68
CA ALA A 336 65.77 -2.10 10.77
C ALA A 336 66.01 -2.40 9.27
N ALA A 337 66.78 -3.45 8.94
CA ALA A 337 67.02 -3.91 7.57
C ALA A 337 66.07 -5.06 7.14
N LEU A 338 65.22 -5.57 8.04
CA LEU A 338 64.30 -6.66 7.75
C LEU A 338 63.10 -6.16 6.92
N PRO A 339 62.69 -6.88 5.85
CA PRO A 339 61.46 -6.54 5.16
C PRO A 339 60.24 -6.83 6.04
N ALA A 340 59.29 -5.90 6.04
CA ALA A 340 58.04 -5.99 6.81
C ALA A 340 57.18 -7.19 6.36
N ILE A 341 56.60 -7.90 7.32
CA ILE A 341 55.80 -9.10 7.06
C ILE A 341 54.48 -8.68 6.35
N PRO A 342 54.18 -9.20 5.15
CA PRO A 342 52.93 -8.88 4.45
C PRO A 342 51.70 -9.29 5.26
N LYS A 343 50.62 -8.51 5.22
CA LYS A 343 49.39 -8.79 5.97
C LYS A 343 48.34 -9.44 5.08
N LEU A 344 47.57 -10.40 5.60
CA LEU A 344 46.47 -11.05 4.89
C LEU A 344 45.15 -10.97 5.68
N PRO A 345 44.21 -10.07 5.34
CA PRO A 345 42.88 -10.01 5.96
C PRO A 345 41.99 -11.16 5.49
N ALA A 346 41.71 -12.11 6.39
CA ALA A 346 40.67 -13.11 6.23
C ALA A 346 39.34 -12.59 6.80
N ALA A 347 39.33 -12.18 8.07
CA ALA A 347 38.14 -11.66 8.75
C ALA A 347 37.75 -10.26 8.24
N LYS A 348 36.44 -10.06 8.02
CA LYS A 348 35.81 -8.78 7.64
C LYS A 348 34.45 -8.64 8.35
N PRO A 349 33.97 -7.43 8.66
CA PRO A 349 32.61 -7.25 9.17
C PRO A 349 31.61 -7.64 8.08
N ILE A 350 30.58 -8.42 8.43
CA ILE A 350 29.50 -8.77 7.49
C ILE A 350 28.43 -7.66 7.58
N PRO A 351 28.06 -6.99 6.47
CA PRO A 351 27.00 -5.98 6.48
C PRO A 351 25.69 -6.50 7.09
N VAL A 352 25.02 -5.65 7.87
CA VAL A 352 23.74 -6.02 8.51
C VAL A 352 22.67 -6.38 7.48
N SER A 353 22.68 -5.74 6.30
CA SER A 353 21.82 -6.12 5.17
C SER A 353 22.05 -7.54 4.67
N GLU A 354 23.30 -7.99 4.56
CA GLU A 354 23.66 -9.36 4.16
C GLU A 354 23.24 -10.38 5.22
N LEU A 355 23.40 -10.04 6.51
CA LEU A 355 22.94 -10.88 7.62
C LEU A 355 21.41 -11.07 7.61
N TYR A 356 20.62 -10.00 7.46
CA TYR A 356 19.15 -10.10 7.46
C TYR A 356 18.55 -10.65 6.16
N GLN A 357 19.30 -10.76 5.06
CA GLN A 357 18.84 -11.38 3.80
C GLN A 357 18.78 -12.91 3.83
N GLY A 358 19.33 -13.56 4.87
CA GLY A 358 19.26 -15.02 5.01
C GLY A 358 17.83 -15.53 5.19
N GLN A 359 17.42 -16.54 4.42
CA GLN A 359 16.06 -17.12 4.49
C GLN A 359 15.67 -17.56 5.90
N ASP A 360 16.62 -18.03 6.70
CA ASP A 360 16.38 -18.45 8.09
C ASP A 360 16.08 -17.28 9.03
N ILE A 361 16.58 -16.07 8.76
CA ILE A 361 16.27 -14.90 9.60
C ILE A 361 14.85 -14.38 9.31
N HIS A 362 14.38 -14.43 8.06
CA HIS A 362 12.95 -14.23 7.76
C HIS A 362 12.05 -15.26 8.48
N ARG A 363 12.48 -16.52 8.58
CA ARG A 363 11.76 -17.56 9.38
C ARG A 363 11.82 -17.29 10.88
N ILE A 364 12.94 -16.77 11.40
CA ILE A 364 13.11 -16.43 12.82
C ILE A 364 12.20 -15.25 13.20
N VAL A 365 12.15 -14.18 12.38
CA VAL A 365 11.33 -12.98 12.63
C VAL A 365 9.82 -13.29 12.52
N GLY A 366 9.43 -14.11 11.55
CA GLY A 366 8.02 -14.43 11.30
C GLY A 366 7.26 -13.32 10.56
N PRO A 367 5.92 -13.45 10.44
CA PRO A 367 5.08 -12.44 9.77
C PRO A 367 4.99 -11.14 10.59
N ASP A 368 4.67 -10.03 9.92
CA ASP A 368 4.40 -8.73 10.57
C ASP A 368 3.19 -8.85 11.50
N ILE A 369 3.43 -8.65 12.80
CA ILE A 369 2.39 -8.69 13.85
C ILE A 369 1.27 -7.69 13.53
N PHE A 370 1.60 -6.50 13.05
CA PHE A 370 0.65 -5.41 12.82
C PHE A 370 0.21 -5.31 11.34
N GLN A 371 0.31 -6.40 10.57
CA GLN A 371 0.02 -6.42 9.13
C GLN A 371 -1.31 -5.74 8.74
N LYS A 372 -2.33 -5.87 9.60
CA LYS A 372 -3.69 -5.31 9.47
C LYS A 372 -3.76 -3.77 9.50
N ILE A 373 -2.82 -3.09 10.17
CA ILE A 373 -2.92 -1.65 10.45
C ILE A 373 -2.19 -0.86 9.35
N VAL A 374 -2.94 -0.44 8.33
CA VAL A 374 -2.40 0.34 7.20
C VAL A 374 -2.25 1.82 7.58
N PRO A 375 -1.05 2.43 7.48
CA PRO A 375 -0.83 3.82 7.87
C PRO A 375 -1.59 4.84 7.01
N MET A 376 -2.01 5.97 7.59
CA MET A 376 -2.82 6.98 6.89
C MET A 376 -2.15 7.52 5.60
N ALA A 377 -0.84 7.74 5.63
CA ALA A 377 -0.06 8.14 4.45
C ALA A 377 -0.01 7.05 3.36
N VAL A 378 -0.09 5.76 3.75
CA VAL A 378 -0.21 4.65 2.80
C VAL A 378 -1.63 4.60 2.23
N THR A 379 -2.69 4.82 3.02
CA THR A 379 -4.05 4.88 2.47
C THR A 379 -4.25 6.07 1.53
N GLU A 380 -3.58 7.20 1.78
CA GLU A 380 -3.52 8.34 0.86
C GLU A 380 -2.78 7.96 -0.45
N SER A 381 -1.59 7.37 -0.35
CA SER A 381 -0.81 6.91 -1.51
C SER A 381 -1.51 5.80 -2.30
N ALA A 382 -2.24 4.90 -1.63
CA ALA A 382 -3.06 3.87 -2.25
C ALA A 382 -4.26 4.49 -2.99
N SER A 383 -4.90 5.52 -2.40
CA SER A 383 -5.97 6.28 -3.07
C SER A 383 -5.46 7.03 -4.31
N MET A 384 -4.23 7.56 -4.27
CA MET A 384 -3.58 8.14 -5.45
C MET A 384 -3.29 7.08 -6.51
N TYR A 385 -2.86 5.88 -6.11
CA TYR A 385 -2.65 4.75 -7.01
C TYR A 385 -3.97 4.22 -7.62
N ASP A 386 -5.06 4.20 -6.86
CA ASP A 386 -6.40 3.84 -7.36
C ASP A 386 -6.89 4.81 -8.43
N GLU A 387 -6.59 6.12 -8.30
CA GLU A 387 -6.91 7.09 -9.36
C GLU A 387 -5.96 6.98 -10.58
N GLU A 388 -4.68 6.60 -10.41
CA GLU A 388 -3.81 6.24 -11.57
C GLU A 388 -4.27 4.95 -12.27
N LYS A 389 -4.70 3.93 -11.53
CA LYS A 389 -5.38 2.73 -12.05
C LYS A 389 -6.68 3.10 -12.77
N ALA A 390 -7.47 4.01 -12.21
CA ALA A 390 -8.70 4.50 -12.83
C ALA A 390 -8.42 5.28 -14.12
N LYS A 391 -7.41 6.15 -14.17
CA LYS A 391 -6.94 6.83 -15.39
C LYS A 391 -6.53 5.82 -16.48
N LEU A 392 -5.77 4.79 -16.12
CA LEU A 392 -5.40 3.72 -17.06
C LEU A 392 -6.65 3.02 -17.62
N VAL A 393 -7.58 2.59 -16.76
CA VAL A 393 -8.80 1.90 -17.19
C VAL A 393 -9.73 2.80 -18.01
N ARG A 394 -9.86 4.09 -17.66
CA ARG A 394 -10.60 5.09 -18.46
C ARG A 394 -9.97 5.23 -19.86
N ALA A 395 -8.66 5.51 -19.93
CA ALA A 395 -7.96 5.76 -21.20
C ALA A 395 -7.83 4.53 -22.12
N GLU A 396 -7.84 3.31 -21.59
CA GLU A 396 -7.95 2.09 -22.40
C GLU A 396 -9.41 1.81 -22.80
N SER A 397 -10.41 2.11 -21.95
CA SER A 397 -11.84 1.96 -22.32
C SER A 397 -12.21 2.92 -23.45
N GLU A 398 -11.84 4.19 -23.33
CA GLU A 398 -12.07 5.24 -24.33
C GLU A 398 -11.46 4.84 -25.69
N ARG A 399 -10.23 4.33 -25.72
CA ARG A 399 -9.61 3.82 -26.97
C ARG A 399 -10.31 2.60 -27.55
N VAL A 400 -10.94 1.76 -26.73
CA VAL A 400 -11.76 0.63 -27.18
C VAL A 400 -13.12 1.09 -27.72
N GLU A 401 -13.72 2.09 -27.10
CA GLU A 401 -14.99 2.71 -27.50
C GLU A 401 -14.85 3.49 -28.80
N ILE A 402 -13.87 4.40 -28.90
CA ILE A 402 -13.53 5.11 -30.16
C ILE A 402 -13.31 4.10 -31.30
N ALA A 403 -12.51 3.06 -31.07
CA ALA A 403 -12.25 2.05 -32.11
C ALA A 403 -13.45 1.12 -32.39
N ASN A 404 -14.42 1.00 -31.49
CA ASN A 404 -15.71 0.35 -31.76
C ASN A 404 -16.60 1.24 -32.64
N ASP A 405 -16.64 2.53 -32.36
CA ASP A 405 -17.50 3.50 -33.04
C ASP A 405 -16.96 3.87 -34.43
N GLU A 406 -15.65 3.99 -34.59
CA GLU A 406 -14.96 4.07 -35.90
C GLU A 406 -15.37 2.90 -36.81
N MET A 407 -15.40 1.68 -36.27
CA MET A 407 -15.82 0.49 -37.00
C MET A 407 -17.32 0.54 -37.33
N ALA A 408 -18.17 0.89 -36.37
CA ALA A 408 -19.62 0.96 -36.57
C ALA A 408 -20.00 2.02 -37.62
N ALA A 409 -19.46 3.24 -37.50
CA ALA A 409 -19.69 4.34 -38.44
C ALA A 409 -19.14 4.03 -39.84
N SER A 410 -18.00 3.34 -39.94
CA SER A 410 -17.47 2.89 -41.24
C SER A 410 -18.36 1.83 -41.89
N LEU A 411 -18.92 0.89 -41.12
CA LEU A 411 -19.83 -0.12 -41.65
C LEU A 411 -21.18 0.49 -42.09
N ASP A 412 -21.73 1.43 -41.32
CA ASP A 412 -22.95 2.16 -41.66
C ASP A 412 -22.77 3.03 -42.92
N TYR A 413 -21.64 3.75 -43.03
CA TYR A 413 -21.27 4.51 -44.23
C TYR A 413 -21.21 3.63 -45.49
N LEU A 414 -20.64 2.42 -45.36
CA LEU A 414 -20.60 1.43 -46.44
C LEU A 414 -21.94 0.66 -46.61
N LYS A 415 -22.91 0.85 -45.71
CA LYS A 415 -24.19 0.11 -45.62
C LYS A 415 -24.04 -1.41 -45.45
N LEU A 416 -22.92 -1.85 -44.88
CA LEU A 416 -22.60 -3.26 -44.62
C LEU A 416 -23.16 -3.73 -43.27
N PRO A 417 -23.65 -4.98 -43.13
CA PRO A 417 -23.65 -6.05 -44.14
C PRO A 417 -24.81 -5.96 -45.14
N ASN A 418 -25.81 -5.11 -44.90
CA ASN A 418 -27.10 -5.11 -45.60
C ASN A 418 -26.96 -5.04 -47.13
N SER A 419 -26.02 -4.24 -47.64
CA SER A 419 -25.70 -4.14 -49.06
C SER A 419 -25.29 -5.46 -49.73
N LEU A 420 -24.75 -6.45 -49.01
CA LEU A 420 -24.38 -7.75 -49.56
C LEU A 420 -25.59 -8.67 -49.74
N ASN A 421 -26.55 -8.64 -48.80
CA ASN A 421 -27.79 -9.42 -48.91
C ASN A 421 -28.59 -9.00 -50.15
N ILE A 422 -28.57 -7.69 -50.46
CA ILE A 422 -29.20 -7.10 -51.64
C ILE A 422 -28.57 -7.65 -52.93
N LEU A 423 -27.23 -7.69 -53.00
CA LEU A 423 -26.50 -8.16 -54.17
C LEU A 423 -26.55 -9.69 -54.38
N LYS A 424 -27.05 -10.45 -53.40
CA LYS A 424 -27.33 -11.90 -53.53
C LYS A 424 -28.69 -12.22 -54.18
N GLY A 425 -29.39 -11.22 -54.75
CA GLY A 425 -30.66 -11.42 -55.45
C GLY A 425 -31.89 -11.42 -54.54
N GLY A 426 -31.83 -10.75 -53.37
CA GLY A 426 -32.90 -10.71 -52.37
C GLY A 426 -34.19 -9.97 -52.77
N LEU A 427 -34.48 -9.79 -54.06
CA LEU A 427 -35.57 -8.94 -54.54
C LEU A 427 -36.96 -9.50 -54.17
N ASP A 428 -37.14 -10.82 -54.21
CA ASP A 428 -38.38 -11.49 -53.78
C ASP A 428 -38.60 -11.42 -52.26
N GLN A 429 -37.54 -11.26 -51.47
CA GLN A 429 -37.64 -11.15 -50.01
C GLN A 429 -38.01 -9.73 -49.55
N ASP A 430 -37.80 -8.71 -50.38
CA ASP A 430 -38.05 -7.30 -50.03
C ASP A 430 -39.53 -6.87 -50.15
N MET A 431 -40.42 -7.75 -50.65
CA MET A 431 -41.87 -7.66 -50.45
C MET A 431 -42.36 -8.33 -49.15
N ALA A 432 -41.53 -9.16 -48.51
CA ALA A 432 -41.82 -9.63 -47.16
C ALA A 432 -41.61 -8.49 -46.15
N VAL A 433 -42.19 -8.66 -44.97
CA VAL A 433 -42.12 -7.68 -43.90
C VAL A 433 -40.78 -7.82 -43.20
N ASP A 434 -40.15 -6.67 -42.94
CA ASP A 434 -38.86 -6.64 -42.27
C ASP A 434 -38.97 -7.35 -40.91
N SER A 435 -38.12 -8.34 -40.65
CA SER A 435 -38.23 -9.19 -39.45
C SER A 435 -38.16 -8.36 -38.17
N ASP A 436 -37.38 -7.29 -38.18
CA ASP A 436 -37.29 -6.36 -37.06
C ASP A 436 -38.63 -5.65 -36.83
N PHE A 437 -39.37 -5.28 -37.90
CA PHE A 437 -40.69 -4.67 -37.77
C PHE A 437 -41.71 -5.62 -37.15
N ARG A 438 -41.72 -6.89 -37.59
CA ARG A 438 -42.64 -7.90 -37.03
C ARG A 438 -42.29 -8.23 -35.58
N ASN A 439 -41.01 -8.33 -35.25
CA ASN A 439 -40.53 -8.47 -33.87
C ASN A 439 -40.97 -7.27 -33.01
N TRP A 440 -40.77 -6.03 -33.49
CA TRP A 440 -41.21 -4.84 -32.74
C TRP A 440 -42.71 -4.82 -32.49
N CYS A 441 -43.55 -5.27 -33.44
CA CYS A 441 -44.99 -5.42 -33.21
C CYS A 441 -45.32 -6.54 -32.22
N GLN A 442 -44.61 -7.67 -32.28
CA GLN A 442 -44.77 -8.76 -31.30
C GLN A 442 -44.32 -8.35 -29.89
N ASP A 443 -43.32 -7.48 -29.75
CA ASP A 443 -42.90 -6.93 -28.45
C ASP A 443 -44.01 -6.11 -27.78
N PHE A 444 -44.97 -5.51 -28.50
CA PHE A 444 -46.13 -4.84 -27.87
C PHE A 444 -47.17 -5.84 -27.29
N VAL A 445 -47.16 -7.11 -27.72
CA VAL A 445 -48.19 -8.09 -27.37
C VAL A 445 -48.05 -8.55 -25.92
N GLY A 446 -49.15 -8.49 -25.17
CA GLY A 446 -49.19 -8.93 -23.78
C GLY A 446 -48.59 -7.96 -22.76
N HIS A 447 -48.04 -6.82 -23.18
CA HIS A 447 -47.69 -5.74 -22.25
C HIS A 447 -48.93 -5.03 -21.72
N ALA A 448 -49.04 -4.95 -20.38
CA ALA A 448 -50.13 -4.26 -19.69
C ALA A 448 -50.22 -2.77 -20.05
N PRO A 449 -51.40 -2.12 -19.98
CA PRO A 449 -51.55 -0.70 -20.28
C PRO A 449 -50.72 0.18 -19.34
N PHE A 450 -49.91 1.09 -19.90
CA PHE A 450 -49.06 1.98 -19.12
C PHE A 450 -49.82 2.90 -18.15
N ALA A 451 -51.11 3.16 -18.41
CA ALA A 451 -51.98 3.94 -17.54
C ALA A 451 -52.00 3.40 -16.09
N GLU A 452 -52.13 2.09 -15.90
CA GLU A 452 -52.15 1.45 -14.57
C GLU A 452 -50.81 1.61 -13.84
N ALA A 453 -49.70 1.58 -14.60
CA ALA A 453 -48.36 1.79 -14.04
C ALA A 453 -48.18 3.24 -13.56
N PHE A 454 -48.63 4.24 -14.33
CA PHE A 454 -48.59 5.64 -13.90
C PHE A 454 -49.53 5.92 -12.71
N GLU A 455 -50.70 5.27 -12.64
CA GLU A 455 -51.59 5.35 -11.47
C GLU A 455 -50.95 4.73 -10.21
N GLN A 456 -50.27 3.59 -10.35
CA GLN A 456 -49.49 2.97 -9.27
C GLN A 456 -48.37 3.88 -8.75
N LEU A 457 -47.65 4.58 -9.63
CA LEU A 457 -46.62 5.55 -9.24
C LEU A 457 -47.24 6.73 -8.47
N ASN A 458 -48.30 7.34 -8.99
CA ASN A 458 -48.97 8.47 -8.35
C ASN A 458 -49.59 8.10 -6.98
N SER A 459 -50.11 6.88 -6.85
CA SER A 459 -50.59 6.32 -5.57
C SER A 459 -49.44 6.14 -4.57
N SER A 460 -48.31 5.58 -5.02
CA SER A 460 -47.11 5.38 -4.19
C SER A 460 -46.52 6.71 -3.70
N LYS A 461 -46.37 7.68 -4.60
CA LYS A 461 -45.99 9.07 -4.29
C LYS A 461 -46.92 9.71 -3.25
N SER A 462 -48.24 9.55 -3.44
CA SER A 462 -49.25 10.09 -2.50
C SER A 462 -49.15 9.46 -1.12
N SER A 463 -48.89 8.14 -1.04
CA SER A 463 -48.63 7.43 0.22
C SER A 463 -47.40 7.98 0.93
N ILE A 464 -46.30 8.22 0.20
CA ILE A 464 -45.03 8.70 0.78
C ILE A 464 -45.17 10.13 1.32
N HIS A 465 -45.80 11.03 0.56
CA HIS A 465 -46.12 12.38 1.08
C HIS A 465 -47.03 12.31 2.31
N GLY A 466 -48.02 11.40 2.35
CA GLY A 466 -48.88 11.19 3.51
C GLY A 466 -48.11 10.77 4.77
N ILE A 467 -47.11 9.88 4.63
CA ILE A 467 -46.25 9.45 5.75
C ILE A 467 -45.33 10.60 6.19
N LEU A 468 -44.68 11.31 5.25
CA LEU A 468 -43.82 12.47 5.55
C LEU A 468 -44.58 13.60 6.27
N ASP A 469 -45.78 13.94 5.80
CA ASP A 469 -46.64 14.95 6.44
C ASP A 469 -47.12 14.47 7.83
N GLN A 470 -47.29 13.17 8.04
CA GLN A 470 -47.60 12.61 9.36
C GLN A 470 -46.39 12.63 10.30
N CYS A 471 -45.18 12.33 9.82
CA CYS A 471 -43.93 12.50 10.56
C CYS A 471 -43.79 13.94 11.05
N GLN A 472 -44.00 14.91 10.17
CA GLN A 472 -43.91 16.33 10.50
C GLN A 472 -44.94 16.72 11.58
N LYS A 473 -46.22 16.34 11.41
CA LYS A 473 -47.28 16.60 12.40
C LYS A 473 -46.98 16.02 13.78
N SER A 474 -46.41 14.80 13.84
CA SER A 474 -46.02 14.17 15.11
C SER A 474 -44.92 14.95 15.84
N LEU A 475 -43.92 15.45 15.12
CA LEU A 475 -42.85 16.29 15.67
C LEU A 475 -43.39 17.67 16.11
N ASP A 476 -44.20 18.33 15.28
CA ASP A 476 -44.85 19.61 15.60
C ASP A 476 -45.76 19.50 16.84
N MET A 477 -46.47 18.37 16.98
CA MET A 477 -47.33 18.12 18.14
C MET A 477 -46.54 17.92 19.43
N GLU A 478 -45.49 17.08 19.41
CA GLU A 478 -44.62 16.84 20.59
C GLU A 478 -43.91 18.12 21.03
N GLU A 479 -43.36 18.89 20.09
CA GLU A 479 -42.69 20.17 20.34
C GLU A 479 -43.66 21.15 21.01
N SER A 480 -44.89 21.29 20.48
CA SER A 480 -45.92 22.15 21.09
C SER A 480 -46.36 21.68 22.49
N VAL A 481 -46.27 20.38 22.80
CA VAL A 481 -46.59 19.83 24.13
C VAL A 481 -45.45 20.07 25.10
N CYS A 482 -44.19 19.87 24.67
CA CYS A 482 -43.01 20.18 25.48
C CYS A 482 -42.97 21.67 25.85
N GLU A 483 -43.30 22.59 24.92
CA GLU A 483 -43.36 24.02 25.21
C GLU A 483 -44.52 24.39 26.14
N LYS A 484 -45.72 23.84 25.93
CA LYS A 484 -46.87 24.07 26.84
C LYS A 484 -46.57 23.62 28.26
N MET A 485 -45.94 22.46 28.44
CA MET A 485 -45.56 21.97 29.77
C MET A 485 -44.43 22.79 30.39
N ARG A 486 -43.42 23.21 29.60
CA ARG A 486 -42.37 24.12 30.07
C ARG A 486 -42.95 25.46 30.53
N ASN A 487 -43.90 26.03 29.79
CA ASN A 487 -44.55 27.28 30.17
C ASN A 487 -45.46 27.13 31.40
N LYS A 488 -46.06 25.94 31.62
CA LYS A 488 -46.93 25.66 32.77
C LYS A 488 -46.16 25.40 34.07
N TYR A 489 -45.01 24.72 34.00
CA TYR A 489 -44.24 24.28 35.18
C TYR A 489 -42.88 24.99 35.35
N GLY A 490 -42.47 25.82 34.39
CA GLY A 490 -41.30 26.70 34.48
C GLY A 490 -40.00 25.92 34.76
N ALA A 491 -39.31 26.31 35.84
CA ALA A 491 -38.06 25.69 36.27
C ALA A 491 -38.20 24.24 36.76
N GLU A 492 -39.43 23.75 37.01
CA GLU A 492 -39.66 22.35 37.37
C GLU A 492 -39.67 21.43 36.14
N TRP A 493 -39.87 21.96 34.92
CA TRP A 493 -39.88 21.18 33.68
C TRP A 493 -38.46 21.03 33.09
N THR A 494 -37.68 20.14 33.70
CA THR A 494 -36.25 19.92 33.39
C THR A 494 -35.96 19.24 32.05
N GLN A 495 -37.00 18.72 31.37
CA GLN A 495 -36.92 18.15 30.02
C GLN A 495 -36.23 19.11 29.03
N GLN A 496 -35.39 18.61 28.12
CA GLN A 496 -34.74 19.43 27.07
C GLN A 496 -35.73 19.94 26.01
N PRO A 497 -35.50 21.08 25.33
CA PRO A 497 -36.37 21.57 24.25
C PRO A 497 -36.30 20.70 22.99
N SER A 498 -37.46 20.31 22.45
CA SER A 498 -37.55 19.41 21.29
C SER A 498 -36.97 19.99 20.01
N SER A 499 -37.11 21.30 19.78
CA SER A 499 -36.67 22.01 18.56
C SER A 499 -35.21 21.77 18.16
N ARG A 500 -34.33 21.54 19.14
CA ARG A 500 -32.92 21.17 18.89
C ARG A 500 -32.77 19.70 18.53
N LEU A 501 -33.49 18.82 19.21
CA LEU A 501 -33.40 17.36 19.07
C LEU A 501 -34.06 16.85 17.78
N THR A 502 -35.09 17.54 17.28
CA THR A 502 -35.81 17.18 16.04
C THR A 502 -35.15 17.73 14.77
N SER A 503 -34.07 18.50 14.90
CA SER A 503 -33.45 19.26 13.79
C SER A 503 -32.95 18.38 12.63
N THR A 504 -32.38 17.21 12.91
CA THR A 504 -31.97 16.23 11.88
C THR A 504 -33.18 15.62 11.19
N LEU A 505 -34.12 15.05 11.95
CA LEU A 505 -35.37 14.45 11.44
C LEU A 505 -36.16 15.44 10.56
N ARG A 506 -36.24 16.72 10.96
CA ARG A 506 -36.86 17.81 10.18
C ARG A 506 -36.06 18.19 8.93
N SER A 507 -34.78 17.87 8.86
CA SER A 507 -34.00 17.97 7.62
C SER A 507 -34.24 16.77 6.71
N ASP A 508 -34.27 15.56 7.26
CA ASP A 508 -34.51 14.32 6.51
C ASP A 508 -35.90 14.33 5.84
N ILE A 509 -36.94 14.79 6.55
CA ILE A 509 -38.29 15.01 5.99
C ILE A 509 -38.25 15.93 4.76
N ARG A 510 -37.48 17.04 4.83
CA ARG A 510 -37.36 18.00 3.71
C ARG A 510 -36.55 17.41 2.55
N ASN A 511 -35.48 16.68 2.84
CA ASN A 511 -34.62 16.05 1.84
C ASN A 511 -35.40 14.98 1.05
N TYR A 512 -36.12 14.09 1.74
CA TYR A 512 -36.95 13.07 1.10
C TYR A 512 -38.13 13.66 0.33
N ARG A 513 -38.78 14.72 0.87
CA ARG A 513 -39.81 15.47 0.13
C ARG A 513 -39.26 16.08 -1.16
N GLY A 514 -38.07 16.67 -1.13
CA GLY A 514 -37.39 17.20 -2.32
C GLY A 514 -37.07 16.12 -3.36
N ALA A 515 -36.51 14.98 -2.94
CA ALA A 515 -36.23 13.85 -3.83
C ALA A 515 -37.50 13.27 -4.49
N VAL A 516 -38.62 13.22 -3.76
CA VAL A 516 -39.93 12.78 -4.28
C VAL A 516 -40.52 13.81 -5.27
N GLU A 517 -40.28 15.10 -5.06
CA GLU A 517 -40.69 16.18 -5.96
C GLU A 517 -39.84 16.19 -7.25
N GLU A 518 -38.53 15.93 -7.17
CA GLU A 518 -37.63 15.77 -8.32
C GLU A 518 -37.99 14.53 -9.16
N ALA A 519 -38.16 13.35 -8.53
CA ALA A 519 -38.62 12.14 -9.21
C ALA A 519 -39.98 12.35 -9.92
N SER A 520 -40.89 13.11 -9.30
CA SER A 520 -42.17 13.45 -9.93
C SER A 520 -42.02 14.34 -11.17
N MET A 521 -40.92 15.07 -11.36
CA MET A 521 -40.67 15.77 -12.63
C MET A 521 -40.27 14.78 -13.73
N SER A 522 -39.55 13.71 -13.39
CA SER A 522 -39.23 12.61 -14.31
C SER A 522 -40.48 11.82 -14.70
N ASP A 523 -41.39 11.53 -13.76
CA ASP A 523 -42.69 10.88 -14.06
C ASP A 523 -43.50 11.67 -15.09
N VAL A 524 -43.55 13.00 -14.98
CA VAL A 524 -44.25 13.89 -15.92
C VAL A 524 -43.59 13.86 -17.30
N GLN A 525 -42.26 13.73 -17.38
CA GLN A 525 -41.56 13.56 -18.65
C GLN A 525 -41.91 12.21 -19.29
N LEU A 526 -41.83 11.10 -18.54
CA LEU A 526 -42.25 9.77 -19.01
C LEU A 526 -43.70 9.76 -19.49
N TYR A 527 -44.62 10.36 -18.73
CA TYR A 527 -46.03 10.46 -19.12
C TYR A 527 -46.25 11.30 -20.38
N SER A 528 -45.45 12.36 -20.59
CA SER A 528 -45.53 13.15 -21.84
C SER A 528 -44.95 12.40 -23.04
N THR A 529 -43.88 11.63 -22.89
CA THR A 529 -43.35 10.72 -23.93
C THR A 529 -44.36 9.63 -24.29
N PHE A 530 -45.04 9.03 -23.29
CA PHE A 530 -46.13 8.10 -23.53
C PHE A 530 -47.25 8.76 -24.36
N ARG A 531 -47.75 9.93 -23.94
CA ARG A 531 -48.79 10.67 -24.68
C ARG A 531 -48.38 11.11 -26.09
N GLN A 532 -47.09 11.33 -26.34
CA GLN A 532 -46.58 11.66 -27.68
C GLN A 532 -46.63 10.48 -28.64
N HIS A 533 -46.50 9.25 -28.15
CA HIS A 533 -46.42 8.04 -28.98
C HIS A 533 -47.63 7.09 -28.86
N GLU A 534 -48.54 7.33 -27.92
CA GLU A 534 -49.75 6.53 -27.62
C GLU A 534 -50.48 5.99 -28.86
N SER A 535 -50.78 6.86 -29.85
CA SER A 535 -51.49 6.46 -31.08
C SER A 535 -50.66 5.56 -32.02
N ASP A 536 -49.34 5.73 -32.05
CA ASP A 536 -48.44 4.88 -32.85
C ASP A 536 -48.15 3.54 -32.13
N MET A 537 -48.08 3.57 -30.80
CA MET A 537 -47.90 2.37 -29.96
C MET A 537 -49.13 1.47 -30.02
N GLU A 538 -50.33 2.06 -29.99
CA GLU A 538 -51.59 1.31 -30.14
C GLU A 538 -51.76 0.76 -31.57
N GLU A 539 -51.30 1.50 -32.59
CA GLU A 539 -51.23 1.00 -33.97
C GLU A 539 -50.31 -0.24 -34.09
N MET A 540 -49.15 -0.23 -33.42
CA MET A 540 -48.23 -1.38 -33.37
C MET A 540 -48.77 -2.54 -32.53
N ARG A 541 -49.36 -2.26 -31.35
CA ARG A 541 -50.01 -3.26 -30.49
C ARG A 541 -51.09 -4.00 -31.24
N SER A 542 -52.06 -3.27 -31.81
CA SER A 542 -53.18 -3.88 -32.51
C SER A 542 -52.72 -4.79 -33.64
N ALA A 543 -51.70 -4.37 -34.40
CA ALA A 543 -51.14 -5.18 -35.49
C ALA A 543 -50.30 -6.39 -35.00
N GLY A 544 -49.74 -6.34 -33.79
CA GLY A 544 -49.14 -7.51 -33.14
C GLY A 544 -50.20 -8.50 -32.62
N GLU A 545 -51.25 -7.99 -31.97
CA GLU A 545 -52.31 -8.79 -31.35
C GLU A 545 -53.23 -9.47 -32.39
N THR A 546 -53.37 -8.92 -33.61
CA THR A 546 -54.08 -9.57 -34.74
C THR A 546 -53.18 -10.34 -35.70
N ASP A 547 -51.85 -10.34 -35.49
CA ASP A 547 -50.82 -10.80 -36.45
C ASP A 547 -50.86 -10.07 -37.83
N GLU A 548 -51.53 -8.92 -37.90
CA GLU A 548 -51.62 -8.05 -39.09
C GLU A 548 -50.46 -7.04 -39.20
N ALA A 549 -49.34 -7.27 -38.51
CA ALA A 549 -48.10 -6.50 -38.65
C ALA A 549 -47.71 -6.30 -40.14
N ASP A 550 -47.97 -7.33 -40.95
CA ASP A 550 -47.72 -7.32 -42.39
C ASP A 550 -48.60 -6.28 -43.13
N VAL A 551 -49.86 -6.15 -42.72
CA VAL A 551 -50.82 -5.17 -43.27
C VAL A 551 -50.45 -3.74 -42.83
N LEU A 552 -50.04 -3.56 -41.58
CA LEU A 552 -49.56 -2.28 -41.06
C LEU A 552 -48.31 -1.80 -41.82
N TYR A 553 -47.32 -2.68 -42.00
CA TYR A 553 -46.09 -2.38 -42.72
C TYR A 553 -46.38 -1.98 -44.18
N GLN A 554 -47.21 -2.74 -44.89
CA GLN A 554 -47.65 -2.39 -46.24
C GLN A 554 -48.42 -1.05 -46.28
N ARG A 555 -49.32 -0.80 -45.32
CA ARG A 555 -50.04 0.48 -45.18
C ARG A 555 -49.08 1.65 -44.99
N ALA A 556 -48.05 1.50 -44.17
CA ALA A 556 -47.03 2.52 -43.94
C ALA A 556 -46.16 2.76 -45.19
N MET A 557 -45.71 1.70 -45.86
CA MET A 557 -44.95 1.78 -47.12
C MET A 557 -45.77 2.47 -48.23
N ILE A 558 -47.03 2.11 -48.40
CA ILE A 558 -47.94 2.76 -49.36
C ILE A 558 -48.15 4.23 -49.00
N LYS A 559 -48.28 4.59 -47.72
CA LYS A 559 -48.44 5.98 -47.25
C LYS A 559 -47.21 6.85 -47.55
N VAL A 560 -46.00 6.28 -47.42
CA VAL A 560 -44.74 6.96 -47.79
C VAL A 560 -44.57 7.06 -49.32
N GLY A 561 -44.88 5.99 -50.06
CA GLY A 561 -44.79 5.99 -51.53
C GLY A 561 -45.84 6.86 -52.23
N ALA A 562 -47.07 6.93 -51.69
CA ALA A 562 -48.16 7.73 -52.28
C ALA A 562 -47.90 9.24 -52.22
N ALA A 563 -47.08 9.71 -51.28
CA ALA A 563 -46.61 11.10 -51.22
C ALA A 563 -45.69 11.50 -52.41
N ARG A 564 -45.29 10.54 -53.26
CA ARG A 564 -44.51 10.76 -54.49
C ARG A 564 -45.07 9.96 -55.67
N LYS A 565 -46.21 10.39 -56.24
CA LYS A 565 -46.74 9.83 -57.49
C LYS A 565 -46.89 10.83 -58.62
N THR A 566 -45.95 10.77 -59.57
CA THR A 566 -46.19 11.04 -60.99
C THR A 566 -45.36 10.07 -61.84
N GLY A 567 -46.02 9.05 -62.39
CA GLY A 567 -45.52 8.23 -63.52
C GLY A 567 -44.41 7.22 -63.24
N VAL A 568 -44.76 5.94 -63.27
CA VAL A 568 -44.25 4.90 -64.22
C VAL A 568 -45.05 3.61 -63.96
N LYS A 569 -45.21 2.76 -64.99
CA LYS A 569 -45.89 1.44 -64.88
C LYS A 569 -44.88 0.34 -64.51
N SER A 570 -45.37 -0.74 -63.90
CA SER A 570 -44.57 -1.92 -63.55
C SER A 570 -43.84 -2.53 -64.76
N PRO A 571 -42.54 -2.82 -64.67
CA PRO A 571 -41.86 -3.81 -65.50
C PRO A 571 -42.31 -5.23 -65.14
N ALA A 572 -42.03 -6.20 -66.03
CA ALA A 572 -42.18 -7.62 -65.75
C ALA A 572 -40.90 -8.20 -65.11
N ALA A 573 -40.95 -9.47 -64.70
CA ALA A 573 -39.80 -10.18 -64.15
C ALA A 573 -38.79 -10.57 -65.25
N GLU A 574 -37.51 -10.24 -65.05
CA GLU A 574 -36.37 -10.67 -65.87
C GLU A 574 -35.15 -10.94 -64.97
N GLY A 575 -34.45 -12.06 -65.22
CA GLY A 575 -33.04 -12.31 -64.88
C GLY A 575 -32.59 -12.17 -63.41
N ASN A 576 -32.40 -13.29 -62.72
CA ASN A 576 -31.54 -13.32 -61.53
C ASN A 576 -30.06 -13.17 -61.94
N LEU A 577 -29.29 -12.37 -61.18
CA LEU A 577 -27.91 -11.97 -61.50
C LEU A 577 -26.84 -13.09 -61.41
N ILE A 578 -27.27 -14.36 -61.39
CA ILE A 578 -26.48 -15.55 -61.07
C ILE A 578 -26.20 -16.41 -62.33
N ASP A 579 -27.03 -16.32 -63.37
CA ASP A 579 -26.97 -17.20 -64.56
C ASP A 579 -26.19 -16.64 -65.77
N ASP A 580 -25.62 -15.43 -65.68
CA ASP A 580 -24.80 -14.86 -66.77
C ASP A 580 -23.39 -15.48 -66.79
N ILE A 581 -23.11 -16.18 -67.89
CA ILE A 581 -21.97 -17.11 -68.10
C ILE A 581 -20.59 -16.45 -67.92
N ASP A 582 -19.62 -17.25 -67.46
CA ASP A 582 -18.23 -16.87 -67.20
C ASP A 582 -17.50 -16.20 -68.37
N ASP A 583 -16.62 -15.24 -68.04
CA ASP A 583 -15.67 -14.60 -68.96
C ASP A 583 -14.28 -14.58 -68.27
N ASP A 584 -13.29 -15.16 -68.93
CA ASP A 584 -12.37 -16.17 -68.34
C ASP A 584 -11.12 -15.60 -67.62
N ASP A 585 -11.26 -14.50 -66.87
CA ASP A 585 -10.12 -13.88 -66.16
C ASP A 585 -10.51 -13.02 -64.91
N LYS A 586 -11.72 -13.22 -64.34
CA LYS A 586 -12.18 -12.48 -63.15
C LYS A 586 -13.01 -13.34 -62.19
N ALA A 587 -12.69 -13.26 -60.90
CA ALA A 587 -13.44 -13.91 -59.82
C ALA A 587 -14.94 -13.55 -59.86
N SER A 588 -15.79 -14.55 -59.62
CA SER A 588 -17.25 -14.42 -59.72
C SER A 588 -17.81 -13.43 -58.70
N VAL A 589 -18.94 -12.80 -59.01
CA VAL A 589 -19.63 -11.85 -58.11
C VAL A 589 -19.95 -12.53 -56.76
N ALA A 590 -20.26 -13.83 -56.77
CA ALA A 590 -20.47 -14.61 -55.56
C ALA A 590 -19.20 -14.76 -54.70
N GLU A 591 -18.03 -14.94 -55.31
CA GLU A 591 -16.74 -15.04 -54.62
C GLU A 591 -16.32 -13.68 -54.05
N GLN A 592 -16.51 -12.60 -54.82
CA GLN A 592 -16.27 -11.23 -54.35
C GLN A 592 -17.12 -10.88 -53.14
N ILE A 593 -18.41 -11.23 -53.16
CA ILE A 593 -19.30 -11.06 -51.99
C ILE A 593 -18.82 -11.90 -50.80
N ALA A 594 -18.45 -13.18 -51.01
CA ALA A 594 -17.96 -14.05 -49.95
C ALA A 594 -16.66 -13.53 -49.30
N ALA A 595 -15.77 -12.90 -50.07
CA ALA A 595 -14.57 -12.26 -49.55
C ALA A 595 -14.88 -11.08 -48.60
N VAL A 596 -15.87 -10.24 -48.94
CA VAL A 596 -16.33 -9.16 -48.05
C VAL A 596 -16.98 -9.73 -46.78
N GLU A 597 -17.78 -10.80 -46.89
CA GLU A 597 -18.37 -11.48 -45.72
C GLU A 597 -17.33 -12.10 -44.78
N ASP A 598 -16.22 -12.63 -45.29
CA ASP A 598 -15.12 -13.14 -44.48
C ASP A 598 -14.34 -12.02 -43.75
N LEU A 599 -14.11 -10.89 -44.42
CA LEU A 599 -13.54 -9.69 -43.79
C LEU A 599 -14.44 -9.15 -42.66
N LEU A 600 -15.76 -9.14 -42.85
CA LEU A 600 -16.72 -8.79 -41.80
C LEU A 600 -16.67 -9.75 -40.60
N LYS A 601 -16.62 -11.07 -40.84
CA LYS A 601 -16.44 -12.09 -39.77
C LYS A 601 -15.14 -11.87 -39.00
N LYS A 602 -14.02 -11.61 -39.69
CA LYS A 602 -12.71 -11.31 -39.09
C LYS A 602 -12.75 -10.03 -38.24
N LEU A 603 -13.42 -8.97 -38.70
CA LEU A 603 -13.62 -7.74 -37.92
C LEU A 603 -14.46 -7.98 -36.65
N THR A 604 -15.56 -8.73 -36.74
CA THR A 604 -16.38 -9.10 -35.55
C THR A 604 -15.59 -9.91 -34.53
N LEU A 605 -14.67 -10.80 -34.97
CA LEU A 605 -13.78 -11.53 -34.07
C LEU A 605 -12.79 -10.60 -33.34
N ILE A 606 -12.23 -9.58 -34.03
CA ILE A 606 -11.36 -8.58 -33.39
C ILE A 606 -12.12 -7.74 -32.36
N LYS A 607 -13.36 -7.33 -32.66
CA LYS A 607 -14.21 -6.62 -31.69
C LYS A 607 -14.39 -7.42 -30.40
N ARG A 608 -14.76 -8.71 -30.50
CA ARG A 608 -14.88 -9.62 -29.34
C ARG A 608 -13.55 -9.85 -28.60
N GLU A 609 -12.43 -9.96 -29.32
CA GLU A 609 -11.11 -10.07 -28.68
C GLU A 609 -10.78 -8.80 -27.88
N ARG A 610 -11.02 -7.62 -28.46
CA ARG A 610 -10.78 -6.32 -27.80
C ARG A 610 -11.66 -6.14 -26.56
N GLU A 611 -12.95 -6.45 -26.66
CA GLU A 611 -13.90 -6.43 -25.54
C GLU A 611 -13.47 -7.37 -24.41
N LYS A 612 -13.04 -8.60 -24.75
CA LYS A 612 -12.51 -9.54 -23.76
C LYS A 612 -11.24 -9.02 -23.10
N VAL A 613 -10.26 -8.53 -23.85
CA VAL A 613 -8.99 -8.04 -23.29
C VAL A 613 -9.21 -6.81 -22.40
N LEU A 614 -10.18 -5.95 -22.72
CA LEU A 614 -10.58 -4.84 -21.84
C LEU A 614 -11.21 -5.35 -20.54
N LYS A 615 -12.04 -6.40 -20.58
CA LYS A 615 -12.58 -7.06 -19.38
C LYS A 615 -11.47 -7.70 -18.54
N ASP A 616 -10.61 -8.50 -19.15
CA ASP A 616 -9.46 -9.15 -18.51
C ASP A 616 -8.50 -8.11 -17.85
N LEU A 617 -8.41 -6.90 -18.41
CA LEU A 617 -7.68 -5.77 -17.84
C LEU A 617 -8.43 -5.14 -16.64
N LYS A 618 -9.72 -4.83 -16.80
CA LYS A 618 -10.56 -4.26 -15.72
C LYS A 618 -10.57 -5.14 -14.47
N GLU A 619 -10.73 -6.44 -14.63
CA GLU A 619 -10.69 -7.40 -13.52
C GLU A 619 -9.32 -7.44 -12.83
N LYS A 620 -8.21 -7.39 -13.58
CA LYS A 620 -6.85 -7.40 -12.98
C LYS A 620 -6.48 -6.09 -12.30
N VAL A 621 -6.91 -4.95 -12.83
CA VAL A 621 -6.66 -3.64 -12.21
C VAL A 621 -7.51 -3.45 -10.94
N HIS A 622 -8.74 -3.99 -10.92
CA HIS A 622 -9.60 -3.92 -9.73
C HIS A 622 -9.05 -4.73 -8.55
N ASN A 623 -8.50 -5.93 -8.81
CA ASN A 623 -7.97 -6.84 -7.78
C ASN A 623 -6.52 -6.53 -7.35
N ASP A 624 -5.95 -5.38 -7.72
CA ASP A 624 -4.54 -5.04 -7.50
C ASP A 624 -4.33 -4.12 -6.28
N ASP A 625 -3.81 -4.68 -5.18
CA ASP A 625 -3.46 -3.95 -3.96
C ASP A 625 -1.93 -3.83 -3.81
N ILE A 626 -1.44 -2.59 -3.72
CA ILE A 626 -0.01 -2.27 -3.50
C ILE A 626 0.28 -1.78 -2.07
N SER A 627 -0.68 -1.84 -1.14
CA SER A 627 -0.54 -1.32 0.23
C SER A 627 0.68 -1.90 0.96
N SER A 628 0.97 -3.18 0.77
CA SER A 628 2.16 -3.86 1.31
C SER A 628 3.46 -3.29 0.75
N VAL A 629 3.52 -3.03 -0.56
CA VAL A 629 4.67 -2.43 -1.26
C VAL A 629 4.89 -0.99 -0.81
N LEU A 630 3.82 -0.22 -0.59
CA LEU A 630 3.88 1.15 -0.06
C LEU A 630 4.36 1.19 1.40
N ILE A 631 3.90 0.27 2.26
CA ILE A 631 4.35 0.15 3.66
C ILE A 631 5.86 -0.09 3.72
N LEU A 632 6.37 -1.04 2.92
CA LEU A 632 7.80 -1.35 2.85
C LEU A 632 8.64 -0.18 2.31
N ASN A 633 8.10 0.59 1.36
CA ASN A 633 8.80 1.73 0.74
C ASN A 633 8.51 3.08 1.42
N LYS A 634 7.92 3.11 2.62
CA LYS A 634 7.62 4.35 3.39
C LYS A 634 8.83 5.28 3.58
N LYS A 635 10.07 4.77 3.62
CA LYS A 635 11.28 5.61 3.73
C LYS A 635 11.73 6.22 2.38
N ALA A 636 11.02 5.90 1.27
CA ALA A 636 11.26 6.37 -0.09
C ALA A 636 10.03 7.05 -0.74
N MET A 637 9.07 7.56 0.06
CA MET A 637 7.83 8.22 -0.41
C MET A 637 8.09 9.36 -1.42
N SER A 638 9.25 10.03 -1.33
CA SER A 638 9.71 11.02 -2.33
C SER A 638 9.85 10.50 -3.77
N GLN A 639 9.70 9.19 -4.00
CA GLN A 639 9.72 8.53 -5.32
C GLN A 639 8.43 7.74 -5.63
N GLU A 640 7.31 7.98 -4.93
CA GLU A 640 6.00 7.34 -5.19
C GLU A 640 5.64 7.25 -6.68
N ASN A 641 5.79 8.35 -7.43
CA ASN A 641 5.51 8.41 -8.86
C ASN A 641 6.38 7.49 -9.74
N GLN A 642 7.53 7.01 -9.25
CA GLN A 642 8.34 5.99 -9.92
C GLN A 642 7.90 4.59 -9.52
N LEU A 643 7.53 4.38 -8.25
CA LEU A 643 6.95 3.13 -7.76
C LEU A 643 5.62 2.81 -8.45
N PHE A 644 4.70 3.78 -8.52
CA PHE A 644 3.43 3.66 -9.24
C PHE A 644 3.64 3.29 -10.71
N LYS A 645 4.58 3.94 -11.41
CA LYS A 645 4.91 3.62 -12.80
C LYS A 645 5.44 2.20 -12.96
N THR A 646 6.34 1.78 -12.07
CA THR A 646 6.93 0.43 -12.07
C THR A 646 5.86 -0.63 -11.86
N GLU A 647 4.97 -0.43 -10.87
CA GLU A 647 3.83 -1.31 -10.63
C GLU A 647 2.86 -1.33 -11.82
N LEU A 648 2.53 -0.18 -12.42
CA LEU A 648 1.64 -0.13 -13.59
C LEU A 648 2.24 -0.81 -14.84
N GLU A 649 3.55 -1.04 -14.92
CA GLU A 649 4.14 -1.77 -16.06
C GLU A 649 3.60 -3.20 -16.20
N LYS A 650 3.13 -3.83 -15.10
CA LYS A 650 2.51 -5.17 -15.13
C LYS A 650 1.23 -5.25 -15.98
N PHE A 651 0.59 -4.11 -16.28
CA PHE A 651 -0.58 -4.03 -17.14
C PHE A 651 -0.26 -3.78 -18.62
N ARG A 652 0.98 -3.40 -18.98
CA ARG A 652 1.39 -3.14 -20.38
C ARG A 652 1.06 -4.27 -21.37
N PRO A 653 1.19 -5.57 -21.04
CA PRO A 653 0.86 -6.64 -21.99
C PRO A 653 -0.59 -6.58 -22.51
N HIS A 654 -1.54 -6.11 -21.69
CA HIS A 654 -2.93 -5.92 -22.08
C HIS A 654 -3.08 -4.68 -22.97
N GLN A 655 -2.46 -3.56 -22.60
CA GLN A 655 -2.46 -2.33 -23.42
C GLN A 655 -1.87 -2.59 -24.82
N GLN A 656 -0.76 -3.33 -24.89
CA GLN A 656 -0.15 -3.74 -26.16
C GLN A 656 -1.08 -4.64 -27.00
N ARG A 657 -1.84 -5.54 -26.37
CA ARG A 657 -2.81 -6.39 -27.08
C ARG A 657 -4.03 -5.61 -27.58
N LEU A 658 -4.52 -4.63 -26.82
CA LEU A 658 -5.57 -3.70 -27.27
C LEU A 658 -5.09 -2.87 -28.48
N LEU A 659 -3.87 -2.33 -28.41
CA LEU A 659 -3.24 -1.60 -29.52
C LEU A 659 -3.07 -2.48 -30.77
N GLN A 660 -2.60 -3.72 -30.62
CA GLN A 660 -2.49 -4.68 -31.72
C GLN A 660 -3.86 -4.99 -32.36
N ALA A 661 -4.91 -5.14 -31.54
CA ALA A 661 -6.29 -5.32 -32.04
C ALA A 661 -6.78 -4.09 -32.82
N GLN A 662 -6.50 -2.88 -32.35
CA GLN A 662 -6.85 -1.62 -33.04
C GLN A 662 -6.13 -1.48 -34.38
N HIS A 663 -4.83 -1.78 -34.46
CA HIS A 663 -4.08 -1.79 -35.72
C HIS A 663 -4.58 -2.86 -36.69
N LYS A 664 -4.91 -4.05 -36.20
CA LYS A 664 -5.45 -5.15 -37.01
C LYS A 664 -6.85 -4.82 -37.56
N GLN A 665 -7.70 -4.16 -36.78
CA GLN A 665 -8.96 -3.59 -37.27
C GLN A 665 -8.72 -2.57 -38.39
N HIS A 666 -7.80 -1.62 -38.20
CA HIS A 666 -7.50 -0.61 -39.23
C HIS A 666 -7.04 -1.24 -40.56
N SER A 667 -6.23 -2.29 -40.49
CA SER A 667 -5.82 -3.05 -41.68
C SER A 667 -7.00 -3.71 -42.39
N LEU A 668 -7.85 -4.43 -41.63
CA LEU A 668 -9.03 -5.10 -42.21
C LEU A 668 -10.09 -4.10 -42.72
N MET A 669 -10.29 -2.95 -42.08
CA MET A 669 -11.20 -1.91 -42.56
C MET A 669 -10.74 -1.29 -43.88
N LYS A 670 -9.42 -1.08 -44.04
CA LYS A 670 -8.84 -0.63 -45.31
C LYS A 670 -8.97 -1.67 -46.41
N GLU A 671 -8.78 -2.95 -46.07
CA GLU A 671 -8.96 -4.06 -47.01
C GLU A 671 -10.43 -4.22 -47.43
N LEU A 672 -11.36 -4.23 -46.47
CA LEU A 672 -12.81 -4.27 -46.67
C LEU A 672 -13.27 -3.15 -47.62
N THR A 673 -12.86 -1.91 -47.33
CA THR A 673 -13.22 -0.73 -48.14
C THR A 673 -12.73 -0.87 -49.58
N ARG A 674 -11.54 -1.43 -49.80
CA ARG A 674 -11.02 -1.74 -51.14
C ARG A 674 -11.90 -2.81 -51.82
N THR A 675 -12.01 -4.00 -51.24
CA THR A 675 -12.75 -5.13 -51.85
C THR A 675 -14.22 -4.80 -52.14
N TYR A 676 -14.83 -3.97 -51.30
CA TYR A 676 -16.21 -3.51 -51.50
C TYR A 676 -16.31 -2.39 -52.55
N SER A 677 -15.31 -1.52 -52.68
CA SER A 677 -15.22 -0.56 -53.80
C SER A 677 -15.01 -1.27 -55.14
N ASP A 678 -14.22 -2.34 -55.15
CA ASP A 678 -14.00 -3.19 -56.33
C ASP A 678 -15.31 -3.88 -56.75
N LEU A 679 -16.04 -4.49 -55.80
CA LEU A 679 -17.37 -5.07 -56.03
C LEU A 679 -18.40 -4.05 -56.56
N LEU A 680 -18.42 -2.83 -55.99
CA LEU A 680 -19.30 -1.74 -56.45
C LEU A 680 -18.91 -1.17 -57.82
N SER A 681 -17.76 -1.55 -58.38
CA SER A 681 -17.32 -1.13 -59.72
C SER A 681 -17.86 -2.03 -60.84
N ASP A 682 -18.36 -3.24 -60.54
CA ASP A 682 -18.96 -4.13 -61.54
C ASP A 682 -20.24 -3.51 -62.13
N LYS A 683 -20.34 -3.52 -63.46
CA LYS A 683 -21.48 -2.94 -64.21
C LYS A 683 -22.81 -3.63 -63.88
N ARG A 684 -22.79 -4.92 -63.52
CA ARG A 684 -23.97 -5.72 -63.14
C ARG A 684 -24.54 -5.22 -61.81
N VAL A 685 -23.69 -5.17 -60.79
CA VAL A 685 -23.97 -4.61 -59.44
C VAL A 685 -24.55 -3.19 -59.53
N ARG A 686 -23.98 -2.36 -60.42
CA ARG A 686 -24.35 -0.94 -60.55
C ARG A 686 -25.75 -0.67 -61.11
N GLN A 687 -26.37 -1.61 -61.81
CA GLN A 687 -27.74 -1.42 -62.32
C GLN A 687 -28.79 -1.77 -61.26
N GLU A 688 -28.60 -2.87 -60.52
CA GLU A 688 -29.47 -3.25 -59.40
C GLU A 688 -29.44 -2.20 -58.28
N GLN A 689 -28.25 -1.70 -57.92
CA GLN A 689 -28.07 -0.71 -56.85
C GLN A 689 -28.98 0.53 -57.02
N ASN A 690 -29.19 0.99 -58.26
CA ASN A 690 -30.00 2.18 -58.56
C ASN A 690 -31.51 1.93 -58.43
N LYS A 691 -32.01 0.74 -58.79
CA LYS A 691 -33.40 0.34 -58.52
C LYS A 691 -33.63 0.22 -57.01
N TYR A 692 -32.69 -0.43 -56.34
CA TYR A 692 -32.78 -0.73 -54.91
C TYR A 692 -32.77 0.53 -54.03
N GLU A 693 -31.91 1.52 -54.32
CA GLU A 693 -31.82 2.75 -53.53
C GLU A 693 -33.16 3.50 -53.43
N ALA A 694 -33.99 3.47 -54.46
CA ALA A 694 -35.30 4.14 -54.45
C ALA A 694 -36.31 3.46 -53.50
N PHE A 695 -36.30 2.13 -53.42
CA PHE A 695 -37.14 1.34 -52.51
C PHE A 695 -36.60 1.39 -51.08
N SER A 696 -35.29 1.20 -50.92
CA SER A 696 -34.58 1.25 -49.64
C SER A 696 -34.81 2.54 -48.87
N ARG A 697 -34.84 3.69 -49.56
CA ARG A 697 -35.14 5.00 -48.95
C ARG A 697 -36.59 5.09 -48.42
N GLN A 698 -37.55 4.37 -49.03
CA GLN A 698 -38.92 4.28 -48.52
C GLN A 698 -38.99 3.37 -47.30
N ARG A 699 -38.39 2.16 -47.36
CA ARG A 699 -38.28 1.26 -46.19
C ARG A 699 -37.60 1.94 -45.01
N SER A 700 -36.45 2.56 -45.23
CA SER A 700 -35.69 3.29 -44.21
C SER A 700 -36.53 4.38 -43.54
N THR A 701 -37.41 5.09 -44.28
CA THR A 701 -38.30 6.10 -43.71
C THR A 701 -39.36 5.48 -42.79
N VAL A 702 -39.99 4.37 -43.20
CA VAL A 702 -40.97 3.63 -42.39
C VAL A 702 -40.30 3.03 -41.15
N MET A 703 -39.21 2.29 -41.34
CA MET A 703 -38.45 1.66 -40.26
C MET A 703 -37.93 2.69 -39.25
N THR A 704 -37.44 3.85 -39.70
CA THR A 704 -36.99 4.93 -38.79
C THR A 704 -38.13 5.53 -37.96
N LYS A 705 -39.37 5.55 -38.48
CA LYS A 705 -40.55 5.99 -37.70
C LYS A 705 -40.84 4.98 -36.60
N TYR A 706 -41.09 3.72 -36.95
CA TYR A 706 -41.53 2.71 -35.98
C TYR A 706 -40.41 2.23 -35.05
N LYS A 707 -39.13 2.30 -35.46
CA LYS A 707 -37.98 2.11 -34.55
C LYS A 707 -37.94 3.14 -33.42
N LYS A 708 -38.37 4.39 -33.66
CA LYS A 708 -38.49 5.40 -32.60
C LYS A 708 -39.64 5.12 -31.65
N VAL A 709 -40.73 4.53 -32.15
CA VAL A 709 -41.88 4.11 -31.34
C VAL A 709 -41.51 2.91 -30.45
N HIS A 710 -40.75 1.95 -31.01
CA HIS A 710 -40.20 0.82 -30.26
C HIS A 710 -39.11 1.23 -29.26
N GLN A 711 -38.20 2.14 -29.62
CA GLN A 711 -37.27 2.72 -28.65
C GLN A 711 -38.01 3.44 -27.51
N ALA A 712 -39.06 4.22 -27.82
CA ALA A 712 -39.89 4.86 -26.81
C ALA A 712 -40.64 3.83 -25.92
N LEU A 713 -41.01 2.64 -26.44
CA LEU A 713 -41.55 1.55 -25.61
C LEU A 713 -40.51 1.08 -24.58
N LEU A 714 -39.28 0.78 -25.03
CA LEU A 714 -38.19 0.33 -24.16
C LEU A 714 -37.78 1.40 -23.13
N ASP A 715 -37.70 2.66 -23.55
CA ASP A 715 -37.35 3.79 -22.70
C ASP A 715 -38.43 4.05 -21.63
N LEU A 716 -39.72 3.90 -21.99
CA LEU A 716 -40.83 3.96 -21.04
C LEU A 716 -40.82 2.79 -20.06
N GLN A 717 -40.55 1.56 -20.51
CA GLN A 717 -40.46 0.39 -19.63
C GLN A 717 -39.31 0.54 -18.62
N ALA A 718 -38.10 0.82 -19.10
CA ALA A 718 -36.94 1.03 -18.25
C ALA A 718 -37.08 2.29 -17.37
N GLY A 719 -37.83 3.31 -17.82
CA GLY A 719 -38.23 4.47 -17.01
C GLY A 719 -39.17 4.11 -15.87
N LEU A 720 -40.27 3.40 -16.19
CA LEU A 720 -41.29 2.98 -15.22
C LEU A 720 -40.75 1.95 -14.22
N GLU A 721 -39.88 1.01 -14.62
CA GLU A 721 -39.24 0.08 -13.68
C GLU A 721 -38.36 0.83 -12.68
N ARG A 722 -37.51 1.76 -13.14
CA ARG A 722 -36.71 2.63 -12.26
C ARG A 722 -37.59 3.47 -11.32
N ALA A 723 -38.69 4.04 -11.82
CA ALA A 723 -39.61 4.81 -11.01
C ALA A 723 -40.32 3.95 -9.95
N LYS A 724 -40.75 2.72 -10.29
CA LYS A 724 -41.35 1.77 -9.32
C LYS A 724 -40.35 1.35 -8.25
N ASN A 725 -39.11 1.04 -8.63
CA ASN A 725 -38.06 0.68 -7.67
C ASN A 725 -37.72 1.86 -6.75
N PHE A 726 -37.52 3.06 -7.30
CA PHE A 726 -37.32 4.29 -6.52
C PHE A 726 -38.45 4.53 -5.52
N TYR A 727 -39.72 4.44 -5.93
CA TYR A 727 -40.83 4.65 -5.00
C TYR A 727 -41.01 3.51 -3.99
N SER A 728 -40.54 2.29 -4.26
CA SER A 728 -40.46 1.24 -3.24
C SER A 728 -39.39 1.53 -2.19
N GLU A 729 -38.17 1.83 -2.62
CA GLU A 729 -37.03 2.14 -1.73
C GLU A 729 -37.27 3.44 -0.93
N MET A 730 -37.85 4.46 -1.56
CA MET A 730 -38.26 5.71 -0.92
C MET A 730 -39.39 5.47 0.10
N LYS A 731 -40.29 4.50 -0.16
CA LYS A 731 -41.30 4.12 0.84
C LYS A 731 -40.65 3.42 2.04
N ASP A 732 -39.77 2.43 1.82
CA ASP A 732 -39.12 1.70 2.92
C ASP A 732 -38.25 2.61 3.81
N THR A 733 -37.54 3.57 3.20
CA THR A 733 -36.76 4.57 3.93
C THR A 733 -37.64 5.57 4.69
N VAL A 734 -38.77 6.00 4.12
CA VAL A 734 -39.74 6.88 4.81
C VAL A 734 -40.53 6.15 5.90
N ASP A 735 -40.86 4.87 5.74
CA ASP A 735 -41.44 4.00 6.78
C ASP A 735 -40.44 3.71 7.91
N SER A 736 -39.13 3.74 7.63
CA SER A 736 -38.06 3.69 8.63
C SER A 736 -37.96 5.01 9.41
N LEU A 737 -37.98 6.15 8.69
CA LEU A 737 -38.05 7.48 9.31
C LEU A 737 -39.31 7.64 10.19
N TYR A 738 -40.45 7.14 9.76
CA TYR A 738 -41.70 7.14 10.54
C TYR A 738 -41.54 6.42 11.88
N LYS A 739 -40.97 5.20 11.88
CA LYS A 739 -40.69 4.43 13.10
C LYS A 739 -39.70 5.16 14.02
N ASN A 740 -38.71 5.85 13.47
CA ASN A 740 -37.77 6.67 14.24
C ASN A 740 -38.46 7.89 14.87
N VAL A 741 -39.37 8.54 14.15
CA VAL A 741 -40.19 9.67 14.65
C VAL A 741 -41.16 9.21 15.74
N GLU A 742 -41.88 8.10 15.54
CA GLU A 742 -42.75 7.53 16.59
C GLU A 742 -41.95 7.11 17.83
N GLY A 743 -40.81 6.45 17.66
CA GLY A 743 -39.92 6.06 18.76
C GLY A 743 -39.40 7.27 19.55
N PHE A 744 -39.00 8.34 18.85
CA PHE A 744 -38.63 9.61 19.48
C PHE A 744 -39.80 10.20 20.27
N VAL A 745 -40.95 10.43 19.62
CA VAL A 745 -42.13 11.05 20.25
C VAL A 745 -42.66 10.22 21.42
N GLY A 746 -42.63 8.88 21.31
CA GLY A 746 -42.99 7.95 22.38
C GLY A 746 -42.09 8.09 23.62
N ASN A 747 -40.77 8.06 23.42
CA ASN A 747 -39.79 8.25 24.50
C ASN A 747 -39.92 9.64 25.15
N ARG A 748 -40.12 10.69 24.35
CA ARG A 748 -40.33 12.07 24.81
C ARG A 748 -41.61 12.25 25.63
N LYS A 749 -42.68 11.58 25.21
CA LYS A 749 -43.95 11.53 25.95
C LYS A 749 -43.79 10.79 27.28
N ALA A 750 -43.04 9.69 27.31
CA ALA A 750 -42.74 8.95 28.53
C ALA A 750 -41.89 9.77 29.51
N GLU A 751 -40.81 10.42 29.04
CA GLU A 751 -39.99 11.38 29.80
C GLU A 751 -40.87 12.48 30.42
N GLY A 752 -41.73 13.12 29.61
CA GLY A 752 -42.67 14.14 30.06
C GLY A 752 -43.67 13.63 31.11
N SER A 753 -44.25 12.44 30.92
CA SER A 753 -45.16 11.84 31.90
C SER A 753 -44.46 11.46 33.22
N GLN A 754 -43.20 11.01 33.17
CA GLN A 754 -42.42 10.73 34.38
C GLN A 754 -42.11 12.02 35.16
N LEU A 755 -41.69 13.09 34.47
CA LEU A 755 -41.45 14.39 35.08
C LEU A 755 -42.75 15.00 35.65
N LEU A 756 -43.87 14.91 34.93
CA LEU A 756 -45.18 15.33 35.42
C LEU A 756 -45.54 14.62 36.73
N ASN A 757 -45.40 13.29 36.78
CA ASN A 757 -45.66 12.50 37.99
C ASN A 757 -44.71 12.88 39.14
N GLN A 758 -43.44 13.21 38.88
CA GLN A 758 -42.48 13.68 39.90
C GLN A 758 -42.86 15.07 40.44
N ILE A 759 -43.29 15.99 39.58
CA ILE A 759 -43.75 17.33 39.97
C ILE A 759 -45.04 17.25 40.80
N GLU A 760 -46.00 16.42 40.38
CA GLU A 760 -47.29 16.27 41.06
C GLU A 760 -47.15 15.52 42.38
N SER A 761 -46.40 14.41 42.42
CA SER A 761 -46.09 13.71 43.69
C SER A 761 -45.25 14.56 44.65
N GLY A 762 -44.31 15.37 44.13
CA GLY A 762 -43.57 16.36 44.92
C GLY A 762 -44.48 17.43 45.54
N LYS A 763 -45.51 17.87 44.82
CA LYS A 763 -46.51 18.82 45.34
C LYS A 763 -47.47 18.17 46.34
N SER A 764 -47.91 16.93 46.11
CA SER A 764 -48.69 16.16 47.09
C SER A 764 -47.91 15.93 48.39
N ALA A 765 -46.62 15.59 48.32
CA ALA A 765 -45.76 15.45 49.49
C ALA A 765 -45.51 16.79 50.21
N SER A 766 -45.35 17.88 49.46
CA SER A 766 -45.20 19.23 50.03
C SER A 766 -46.46 19.70 50.79
N GLY A 767 -47.64 19.26 50.36
CA GLY A 767 -48.92 19.53 51.03
C GLY A 767 -49.05 18.96 52.46
N ALA A 768 -48.14 18.07 52.88
CA ALA A 768 -48.14 17.47 54.22
C ALA A 768 -47.00 17.95 55.13
N GLY A 769 -46.15 18.89 54.70
CA GLY A 769 -44.97 19.32 55.48
C GLY A 769 -44.19 20.52 54.94
N GLY A 770 -44.83 21.44 54.22
CA GLY A 770 -44.14 22.49 53.44
C GLY A 770 -43.34 23.55 54.22
N ALA A 771 -43.58 23.74 55.52
CA ALA A 771 -43.09 24.90 56.27
C ALA A 771 -41.55 25.06 56.31
N ASP A 772 -40.82 24.05 56.80
CA ASP A 772 -39.34 24.13 56.92
C ASP A 772 -38.65 24.32 55.57
N ARG A 773 -39.18 23.68 54.53
CA ARG A 773 -38.54 23.62 53.20
C ARG A 773 -38.73 24.92 52.42
N GLU A 774 -39.84 25.60 52.61
CA GLU A 774 -40.06 26.96 52.11
C GLU A 774 -39.18 27.97 52.88
N GLN A 775 -39.03 27.80 54.20
CA GLN A 775 -38.16 28.65 55.01
C GLN A 775 -36.67 28.50 54.65
N GLN A 776 -36.21 27.29 54.29
CA GLN A 776 -34.86 27.08 53.73
C GLN A 776 -34.69 27.74 52.35
N ARG A 777 -35.65 27.60 51.43
CA ARG A 777 -35.62 28.30 50.13
C ARG A 777 -35.56 29.82 50.29
N LEU A 778 -36.35 30.39 51.20
CA LEU A 778 -36.36 31.82 51.47
C LEU A 778 -35.01 32.31 52.03
N LYS A 779 -34.34 31.46 52.82
CA LYS A 779 -33.00 31.73 53.36
C LYS A 779 -31.91 31.72 52.28
N GLU A 780 -31.90 30.71 51.40
CA GLU A 780 -31.01 30.69 50.22
C GLU A 780 -31.23 31.89 49.29
N MET A 781 -32.47 32.38 49.21
CA MET A 781 -32.81 33.57 48.44
C MET A 781 -32.35 34.87 49.11
N MET A 782 -32.36 34.96 50.45
CA MET A 782 -31.78 36.07 51.22
C MET A 782 -30.25 36.12 51.13
N ASP A 783 -29.56 34.99 51.29
CA ASP A 783 -28.09 34.92 51.19
C ASP A 783 -27.59 35.36 49.80
N ARG A 784 -28.40 35.16 48.75
CA ARG A 784 -28.13 35.65 47.38
C ARG A 784 -28.43 37.13 47.12
N MET A 785 -28.99 37.87 48.08
CA MET A 785 -29.34 39.29 47.94
C MET A 785 -28.60 40.22 48.92
N SER A 786 -27.79 39.69 49.85
CA SER A 786 -27.03 40.52 50.79
C SER A 786 -25.74 41.06 50.16
N ILE A 787 -25.75 42.35 49.77
CA ILE A 787 -24.58 43.09 49.29
C ILE A 787 -24.25 44.21 50.28
N ASN A 788 -23.02 44.23 50.81
CA ASN A 788 -22.32 45.46 51.21
C ASN A 788 -20.80 45.19 51.34
N PRO A 789 -19.93 46.23 51.35
CA PRO A 789 -18.66 46.11 50.62
C PRO A 789 -17.39 46.51 51.42
N SER A 790 -16.27 46.50 50.69
CA SER A 790 -15.00 47.22 50.92
C SER A 790 -13.88 46.54 51.74
N SER A 791 -12.66 46.98 51.43
CA SER A 791 -11.34 46.60 51.97
C SER A 791 -10.77 45.20 51.60
N SER A 792 -9.57 45.25 51.02
CA SER A 792 -8.63 44.15 50.79
C SER A 792 -7.32 44.47 51.55
N PRO A 793 -6.25 43.67 51.48
CA PRO A 793 -6.13 42.20 51.40
C PRO A 793 -5.16 41.66 52.49
N HIS A 794 -5.12 40.34 52.79
CA HIS A 794 -3.91 39.69 53.36
C HIS A 794 -3.87 38.16 53.15
N GLN A 795 -2.70 37.55 53.42
CA GLN A 795 -2.35 36.15 53.15
C GLN A 795 -2.31 35.30 54.44
N GLN A 796 -2.58 33.99 54.38
CA GLN A 796 -1.62 32.90 54.71
C GLN A 796 -2.24 31.47 54.86
N GLN A 797 -1.63 30.51 54.14
CA GLN A 797 -1.28 29.10 54.44
C GLN A 797 -2.07 28.23 55.47
N GLN A 798 -2.67 27.13 54.97
CA GLN A 798 -2.54 25.68 55.40
C GLN A 798 -2.74 25.24 56.89
N PRO A 799 -2.80 23.91 57.24
CA PRO A 799 -2.72 22.66 56.45
C PRO A 799 -3.88 21.64 56.65
N GLN A 800 -3.80 20.47 55.99
CA GLN A 800 -4.65 19.27 56.22
C GLN A 800 -3.97 18.21 57.11
N PRO A 801 -4.75 17.33 57.80
CA PRO A 801 -4.35 15.98 58.24
C PRO A 801 -4.98 14.83 57.40
N PRO A 802 -4.48 13.58 57.49
CA PRO A 802 -4.74 12.51 56.50
C PRO A 802 -5.77 11.40 56.89
N PRO A 803 -6.23 10.56 55.93
CA PRO A 803 -7.25 9.50 56.14
C PRO A 803 -6.70 8.05 56.25
N ARG A 804 -7.45 7.13 56.88
CA ARG A 804 -7.27 5.63 56.85
C ARG A 804 -8.50 4.89 57.48
N PRO A 805 -8.68 3.54 57.39
CA PRO A 805 -9.38 2.90 56.25
C PRO A 805 -10.34 1.72 56.59
N LEU A 806 -10.85 1.00 55.55
CA LEU A 806 -11.50 -0.35 55.57
C LEU A 806 -12.91 -0.42 56.22
N GLN A 807 -13.80 -1.42 55.98
CA GLN A 807 -13.74 -2.66 55.17
C GLN A 807 -15.14 -3.04 54.58
N LEU A 808 -15.25 -4.17 53.85
CA LEU A 808 -16.44 -4.63 53.10
C LEU A 808 -17.41 -5.51 53.93
N GLN A 809 -18.69 -5.67 53.50
CA GLN A 809 -19.20 -6.98 53.00
C GLN A 809 -20.52 -6.92 52.18
N GLN A 810 -20.48 -7.54 50.99
CA GLN A 810 -21.51 -8.14 50.10
C GLN A 810 -23.04 -7.97 50.32
N GLN A 811 -23.76 -7.78 49.20
CA GLN A 811 -24.80 -8.73 48.75
C GLN A 811 -24.97 -8.73 47.21
N HIS A 812 -25.82 -9.62 46.67
CA HIS A 812 -25.77 -10.12 45.28
C HIS A 812 -26.58 -9.30 44.24
N SER A 813 -26.28 -9.51 42.95
CA SER A 813 -27.19 -9.24 41.83
C SER A 813 -27.00 -10.30 40.72
N TYR A 814 -27.99 -10.40 39.82
CA TYR A 814 -28.09 -11.37 38.72
C TYR A 814 -27.82 -10.73 37.33
N ASN A 815 -27.78 -11.58 36.30
CA ASN A 815 -27.83 -11.26 34.86
C ASN A 815 -28.92 -10.20 34.50
N ASN A 816 -28.90 -9.51 33.35
CA ASN A 816 -28.43 -10.00 32.03
C ASN A 816 -27.96 -8.91 31.05
N TYR A 817 -27.34 -9.36 29.95
CA TYR A 817 -26.84 -8.61 28.80
C TYR A 817 -27.97 -8.21 27.80
N ASN A 818 -27.78 -7.13 27.02
CA ASN A 818 -28.41 -6.96 25.71
C ASN A 818 -27.67 -5.94 24.80
N PRO A 819 -27.64 -6.07 23.45
CA PRO A 819 -26.71 -5.32 22.60
C PRO A 819 -27.34 -4.30 21.62
N ALA A 820 -26.47 -3.78 20.72
CA ALA A 820 -26.75 -3.09 19.46
C ALA A 820 -27.19 -1.60 19.48
N ALA A 821 -26.21 -0.72 19.26
CA ALA A 821 -26.33 0.34 18.25
C ALA A 821 -24.95 0.70 17.68
N SER A 822 -24.86 0.84 16.37
CA SER A 822 -23.77 1.49 15.64
C SER A 822 -24.41 2.35 14.54
N PRO A 823 -23.86 3.54 14.22
CA PRO A 823 -24.52 4.47 13.32
C PRO A 823 -24.40 4.02 11.85
N PRO A 824 -25.45 4.18 11.02
CA PRO A 824 -25.30 4.23 9.57
C PRO A 824 -24.56 5.52 9.18
N VAL A 825 -23.57 5.42 8.29
CA VAL A 825 -22.98 6.59 7.62
C VAL A 825 -23.91 7.05 6.51
N THR A 826 -24.20 8.35 6.43
CA THR A 826 -24.99 8.95 5.34
C THR A 826 -24.16 9.09 4.05
N PRO A 827 -24.57 8.48 2.92
CA PRO A 827 -23.98 8.78 1.62
C PRO A 827 -24.44 10.15 1.14
N GLY A 828 -23.50 11.01 0.73
CA GLY A 828 -23.83 12.26 0.04
C GLY A 828 -24.10 11.99 -1.43
N TYR A 829 -25.25 12.46 -1.94
CA TYR A 829 -25.58 12.34 -3.37
C TYR A 829 -24.71 13.28 -4.23
N GLY A 830 -23.76 12.71 -4.96
CA GLY A 830 -23.08 13.35 -6.09
C GLY A 830 -23.56 12.72 -7.40
N MET A 831 -24.19 13.50 -8.28
CA MET A 831 -24.72 13.00 -9.55
C MET A 831 -23.62 12.87 -10.62
N GLN A 832 -23.30 11.63 -11.01
CA GLN A 832 -22.73 11.29 -12.32
C GLN A 832 -23.16 9.87 -12.74
N PRO A 833 -23.65 9.65 -13.98
CA PRO A 833 -24.23 8.38 -14.40
C PRO A 833 -23.22 7.44 -15.08
N THR A 834 -23.34 6.13 -14.85
CA THR A 834 -22.99 5.06 -15.82
C THR A 834 -23.71 3.75 -15.45
N PRO A 835 -24.08 2.86 -16.39
CA PRO A 835 -25.04 1.77 -16.13
C PRO A 835 -24.46 0.34 -16.13
N SER A 836 -25.04 -0.58 -15.33
CA SER A 836 -25.09 -2.06 -15.55
C SER A 836 -25.91 -2.76 -14.44
N PRO A 837 -26.83 -3.69 -14.77
CA PRO A 837 -27.40 -4.64 -13.79
C PRO A 837 -27.53 -6.11 -14.27
N TYR A 838 -28.00 -6.97 -13.34
CA TYR A 838 -28.48 -8.38 -13.47
C TYR A 838 -27.41 -9.50 -13.54
N MET A 839 -27.50 -10.65 -12.84
CA MET A 839 -28.42 -11.27 -11.83
C MET A 839 -27.60 -12.33 -11.00
N HIS A 840 -28.03 -13.17 -10.02
CA HIS A 840 -29.31 -13.71 -9.47
C HIS A 840 -29.04 -14.08 -7.95
N GLN A 841 -30.00 -14.16 -7.00
CA GLN A 841 -30.84 -15.32 -6.56
C GLN A 841 -30.09 -16.67 -6.34
N GLN A 842 -30.27 -17.53 -5.30
CA GLN A 842 -31.33 -17.89 -4.31
C GLN A 842 -30.68 -18.45 -2.98
N SER A 843 -31.33 -18.92 -1.88
CA SER A 843 -32.61 -18.68 -1.14
C SER A 843 -32.66 -19.58 0.15
N TYR A 844 -33.68 -19.43 1.03
CA TYR A 844 -34.00 -20.18 2.28
C TYR A 844 -33.03 -20.08 3.49
N GLY A 845 -33.44 -19.91 4.76
CA GLY A 845 -34.79 -19.67 5.33
C GLY A 845 -34.81 -19.63 6.89
N GLN A 846 -36.01 -19.47 7.49
CA GLN A 846 -36.36 -19.43 8.95
C GLN A 846 -36.10 -18.14 9.78
N GLN A 847 -36.80 -18.04 10.91
CA GLN A 847 -37.05 -16.88 11.82
C GLN A 847 -37.01 -17.37 13.31
N PRO A 848 -37.26 -16.57 14.39
CA PRO A 848 -37.48 -15.11 14.53
C PRO A 848 -36.84 -14.36 15.76
N GLN A 849 -36.94 -13.01 15.74
CA GLN A 849 -37.22 -12.04 16.84
C GLN A 849 -36.19 -11.56 17.92
N HIS A 850 -36.06 -10.20 17.96
CA HIS A 850 -36.07 -9.28 19.14
C HIS A 850 -34.87 -9.25 20.14
N GLN A 851 -34.53 -8.14 20.87
CA GLN A 851 -34.94 -6.70 20.82
C GLN A 851 -33.93 -5.79 21.60
N GLN A 852 -33.55 -4.62 21.02
CA GLN A 852 -33.31 -3.29 21.64
C GLN A 852 -32.26 -2.98 22.76
N GLN A 853 -31.53 -1.88 22.53
CA GLN A 853 -30.83 -0.98 23.47
C GLN A 853 -31.82 -0.20 24.40
N PRO A 854 -31.44 0.70 25.36
CA PRO A 854 -30.35 1.71 25.36
C PRO A 854 -29.50 1.67 26.68
N GLN A 855 -28.86 2.69 27.28
CA GLN A 855 -28.80 4.16 27.11
C GLN A 855 -27.48 4.77 27.64
N GLN A 856 -27.45 6.08 27.94
CA GLN A 856 -26.30 6.92 28.31
C GLN A 856 -26.35 7.37 29.79
N GLN A 857 -25.25 7.95 30.31
CA GLN A 857 -25.37 9.14 31.16
C GLN A 857 -24.18 10.12 31.01
N SER A 858 -24.40 11.38 31.40
CA SER A 858 -23.55 12.53 31.05
C SER A 858 -23.62 13.65 32.09
N TYR A 859 -22.52 14.37 32.32
CA TYR A 859 -22.47 15.72 32.91
C TYR A 859 -21.42 16.54 32.13
N GLN A 860 -21.65 17.75 31.61
CA GLN A 860 -22.20 19.03 32.13
C GLN A 860 -21.19 19.90 32.92
N GLN A 861 -20.93 21.10 32.35
CA GLN A 861 -20.88 22.44 33.01
C GLN A 861 -19.79 22.74 34.08
N HIS A 862 -19.26 23.98 34.25
CA HIS A 862 -19.23 25.24 33.46
C HIS A 862 -18.23 26.26 34.10
N GLN A 863 -18.12 27.49 33.55
CA GLN A 863 -17.52 28.73 34.14
C GLN A 863 -15.98 28.78 34.33
N GLN A 864 -15.28 29.94 34.32
CA GLN A 864 -15.53 31.29 33.74
C GLN A 864 -14.20 32.08 33.49
N GLN A 865 -14.30 33.29 32.93
CA GLN A 865 -13.22 34.23 32.52
C GLN A 865 -12.70 35.14 33.67
N PRO A 866 -11.69 36.05 33.55
CA PRO A 866 -11.27 36.90 32.40
C PRO A 866 -9.71 36.87 32.12
N GLN A 867 -9.03 37.73 31.32
CA GLN A 867 -9.28 39.11 30.84
C GLN A 867 -8.39 39.55 29.64
N GLN A 868 -8.94 40.36 28.70
CA GLN A 868 -8.26 41.27 27.72
C GLN A 868 -7.35 40.65 26.61
N SER A 869 -7.13 41.26 25.42
CA SER A 869 -7.58 42.57 24.85
C SER A 869 -7.51 42.64 23.30
N GLN A 870 -8.39 43.47 22.68
CA GLN A 870 -8.39 43.98 21.28
C GLN A 870 -8.58 42.94 20.13
N GLY A 871 -9.21 43.26 18.99
CA GLY A 871 -9.91 44.51 18.60
C GLY A 871 -10.46 44.49 17.15
N TYR A 872 -11.30 45.48 16.82
CA TYR A 872 -11.94 45.76 15.51
C TYR A 872 -13.11 44.86 15.04
N SER A 873 -13.92 45.44 14.13
CA SER A 873 -15.31 45.08 13.86
C SER A 873 -15.78 45.66 12.51
N TYR A 874 -16.61 44.93 11.77
CA TYR A 874 -17.62 45.53 10.91
C TYR A 874 -18.83 44.61 10.68
N ASN A 875 -20.02 45.20 10.54
CA ASN A 875 -21.29 44.55 10.22
C ASN A 875 -22.18 45.60 9.53
N PRO A 876 -22.89 45.24 8.45
CA PRO A 876 -24.26 45.73 8.32
C PRO A 876 -25.26 44.68 7.83
N THR A 877 -26.48 44.75 8.37
CA THR A 877 -27.62 43.91 7.98
C THR A 877 -28.64 44.67 7.12
N SER A 878 -29.32 43.93 6.23
CA SER A 878 -30.73 44.13 5.76
C SER A 878 -31.17 45.45 5.11
N TYR A 879 -31.68 45.41 3.87
CA TYR A 879 -33.13 45.50 3.53
C TYR A 879 -33.36 45.68 2.01
N GLY A 880 -34.47 45.16 1.46
CA GLY A 880 -35.07 45.65 0.19
C GLY A 880 -35.30 44.66 -0.97
N MET A 881 -36.54 44.63 -1.46
CA MET A 881 -37.07 44.10 -2.74
C MET A 881 -38.00 45.22 -3.33
N PRO A 882 -38.62 45.17 -4.55
CA PRO A 882 -38.76 44.10 -5.56
C PRO A 882 -38.63 44.57 -7.05
N ASN A 883 -39.23 43.79 -7.99
CA ASN A 883 -39.67 44.08 -9.39
C ASN A 883 -38.83 43.58 -10.60
N SER A 884 -39.49 43.51 -11.77
CA SER A 884 -39.37 42.40 -12.74
C SER A 884 -39.11 42.83 -14.24
N PRO A 885 -39.56 42.15 -15.33
CA PRO A 885 -38.74 41.83 -16.54
C PRO A 885 -39.28 42.54 -17.83
N PRO A 886 -39.14 42.11 -19.13
CA PRO A 886 -38.52 40.91 -19.74
C PRO A 886 -37.81 41.08 -21.13
N ALA A 887 -37.46 39.93 -21.76
CA ALA A 887 -37.38 39.65 -23.22
C ALA A 887 -36.21 40.21 -24.08
N ALA A 888 -35.90 39.72 -25.30
CA ALA A 888 -35.93 38.35 -25.89
C ALA A 888 -35.25 38.30 -27.30
N GLN A 889 -34.85 37.09 -27.76
CA GLN A 889 -34.74 36.59 -29.16
C GLN A 889 -33.65 37.07 -30.20
N GLN A 890 -32.94 36.07 -30.75
CA GLN A 890 -32.70 35.73 -32.19
C GLN A 890 -31.63 36.39 -33.12
N GLN A 891 -30.74 35.50 -33.63
CA GLN A 891 -30.36 35.19 -35.05
C GLN A 891 -29.36 36.02 -35.92
N TYR A 892 -28.49 35.25 -36.61
CA TYR A 892 -27.84 35.39 -37.95
C TYR A 892 -27.53 36.76 -38.61
N PHE A 893 -26.27 36.96 -39.07
CA PHE A 893 -25.86 36.90 -40.51
C PHE A 893 -24.31 36.94 -40.73
N SER A 894 -23.84 37.16 -41.97
CA SER A 894 -22.50 36.78 -42.50
C SER A 894 -21.67 38.01 -43.07
N PRO A 895 -20.64 37.89 -43.98
CA PRO A 895 -19.55 38.90 -44.22
C PRO A 895 -19.89 39.93 -45.35
N PRO A 896 -18.98 40.65 -46.10
CA PRO A 896 -17.48 40.80 -46.17
C PRO A 896 -17.07 42.32 -46.18
N PRO A 897 -16.08 42.93 -46.93
CA PRO A 897 -14.92 42.47 -47.75
C PRO A 897 -13.57 43.28 -47.70
N ASN A 898 -12.52 42.72 -48.35
CA ASN A 898 -11.43 43.33 -49.17
C ASN A 898 -10.60 44.58 -48.78
N GLN A 899 -9.26 44.47 -48.93
CA GLN A 899 -8.52 45.21 -49.99
C GLN A 899 -7.12 44.64 -50.38
N ASN A 900 -6.78 44.82 -51.67
CA ASN A 900 -5.45 44.88 -52.33
C ASN A 900 -4.44 43.70 -52.42
N GLN A 901 -4.11 43.34 -53.69
CA GLN A 901 -2.78 43.41 -54.38
C GLN A 901 -1.49 42.84 -53.73
N SER A 902 -0.52 42.24 -54.43
CA SER A 902 -0.39 41.81 -55.86
C SER A 902 0.82 40.84 -56.08
N HIS A 903 1.03 40.40 -57.33
CA HIS A 903 2.10 39.56 -57.93
C HIS A 903 3.45 39.29 -57.20
N GLY A 904 4.09 38.16 -57.55
CA GLY A 904 5.57 38.05 -57.63
C GLY A 904 6.14 36.63 -57.56
N GLN A 905 7.04 36.25 -58.50
CA GLN A 905 7.68 34.92 -58.58
C GLN A 905 9.22 35.01 -58.52
N TYR A 906 9.86 33.94 -58.00
CA TYR A 906 11.25 33.49 -58.21
C TYR A 906 12.49 34.43 -58.06
N GLY A 907 13.38 34.08 -57.11
CA GLY A 907 14.74 33.58 -57.46
C GLY A 907 16.00 34.44 -57.19
N GLN A 908 16.96 33.86 -56.41
CA GLN A 908 18.43 34.15 -56.39
C GLN A 908 18.91 35.58 -55.95
N SER A 909 20.13 35.85 -55.44
CA SER A 909 21.20 35.02 -54.83
C SER A 909 22.30 35.86 -54.10
N HIS A 910 22.94 35.29 -53.06
CA HIS A 910 24.32 35.53 -52.53
C HIS A 910 24.80 36.84 -51.88
N GLY A 911 25.37 36.70 -50.65
CA GLY A 911 26.57 37.42 -50.13
C GLY A 911 26.34 38.58 -49.14
N GLN A 912 27.24 38.91 -48.19
CA GLN A 912 28.40 38.20 -47.57
C GLN A 912 28.86 38.94 -46.27
N MET A 913 29.63 38.29 -45.38
CA MET A 913 30.32 38.83 -44.16
C MET A 913 29.44 39.22 -42.94
N GLY A 914 29.89 39.15 -41.67
CA GLY A 914 31.07 38.48 -41.09
C GLY A 914 31.45 38.91 -39.65
N GLN A 915 31.65 37.93 -38.72
CA GLN A 915 32.17 38.06 -37.32
C GLN A 915 31.26 38.85 -36.32
N GLN A 916 31.36 38.72 -34.98
CA GLN A 916 32.19 37.94 -34.03
C GLN A 916 31.31 37.58 -32.78
N GLN A 917 31.14 36.30 -32.41
CA GLN A 917 31.76 35.59 -31.26
C GLN A 917 31.40 36.03 -29.82
N ASN A 918 30.95 35.08 -28.99
CA ASN A 918 31.23 35.05 -27.53
C ASN A 918 31.31 33.58 -27.02
N MET A 919 31.82 33.35 -25.81
CA MET A 919 32.48 32.12 -25.37
C MET A 919 31.60 31.04 -24.72
N LEU A 920 32.09 29.78 -24.77
CA LEU A 920 31.70 28.66 -23.91
C LEU A 920 32.94 28.15 -23.13
N PRO A 921 32.80 27.65 -21.89
CA PRO A 921 33.94 27.24 -21.06
C PRO A 921 34.51 25.86 -21.45
N HIS A 922 35.82 25.69 -21.25
CA HIS A 922 36.53 24.43 -21.50
C HIS A 922 36.21 23.34 -20.46
N GLY A 923 36.17 22.07 -20.91
CA GLY A 923 36.29 20.89 -20.03
C GLY A 923 35.36 19.71 -20.35
N TYR A 924 34.30 19.91 -21.14
CA TYR A 924 33.30 18.86 -21.37
C TYR A 924 33.67 17.92 -22.54
N VAL A 925 33.58 16.61 -22.31
CA VAL A 925 33.77 15.56 -23.33
C VAL A 925 32.53 14.65 -23.33
N PRO A 926 31.77 14.54 -24.43
CA PRO A 926 30.60 13.67 -24.50
C PRO A 926 30.98 12.19 -24.72
N PRO A 927 30.17 11.22 -24.22
CA PRO A 927 30.42 9.79 -24.39
C PRO A 927 30.01 9.25 -25.78
N PRO A 928 30.59 8.11 -26.22
CA PRO A 928 30.26 7.47 -27.50
C PRO A 928 28.92 6.67 -27.46
N PRO A 929 28.30 6.41 -28.63
CA PRO A 929 27.03 5.68 -28.74
C PRO A 929 27.16 4.15 -28.54
N PRO A 930 26.06 3.45 -28.19
CA PRO A 930 26.06 2.01 -27.93
C PRO A 930 26.10 1.14 -29.21
N PRO A 931 26.62 -0.10 -29.13
CA PRO A 931 26.67 -1.04 -30.26
C PRO A 931 25.31 -1.69 -30.55
N GLY A 932 25.06 -2.04 -31.82
CA GLY A 932 23.84 -2.71 -32.29
C GLY A 932 23.85 -4.25 -32.14
N PRO A 933 22.69 -4.90 -32.34
CA PRO A 933 22.52 -6.34 -32.12
C PRO A 933 23.11 -7.22 -33.26
N PRO A 934 23.53 -8.47 -32.97
CA PRO A 934 24.06 -9.42 -33.95
C PRO A 934 22.96 -10.14 -34.76
N PRO A 935 23.27 -10.64 -35.98
CA PRO A 935 22.29 -11.26 -36.88
C PRO A 935 21.95 -12.71 -36.51
N HIS A 936 20.74 -13.15 -36.85
CA HIS A 936 20.34 -14.57 -36.84
C HIS A 936 20.84 -15.31 -38.09
N GLN A 937 21.20 -16.59 -37.90
CA GLN A 937 21.28 -17.60 -38.98
C GLN A 937 20.15 -18.63 -38.82
N GLN A 938 19.95 -19.47 -39.84
CA GLN A 938 18.71 -20.21 -40.07
C GLN A 938 18.98 -21.71 -40.37
N GLN A 939 17.97 -22.57 -40.17
CA GLN A 939 17.85 -23.97 -40.62
C GLN A 939 18.65 -25.05 -39.88
N GLY A 940 18.10 -26.29 -39.88
CA GLY A 940 18.82 -27.52 -39.49
C GLY A 940 17.97 -28.57 -38.73
N TYR A 941 17.31 -29.50 -39.46
CA TYR A 941 16.79 -30.77 -38.90
C TYR A 941 17.88 -31.86 -38.97
N GLY A 942 17.96 -32.80 -38.00
CA GLY A 942 18.74 -34.05 -38.21
C GLY A 942 19.16 -34.88 -37.00
N GLN A 943 18.38 -35.93 -36.70
CA GLN A 943 18.70 -37.27 -36.14
C GLN A 943 19.93 -37.55 -35.22
N GLN A 944 19.68 -38.38 -34.17
CA GLN A 944 20.64 -39.23 -33.46
C GLN A 944 21.14 -40.40 -34.35
N PRO A 945 22.35 -41.01 -34.14
CA PRO A 945 22.49 -42.09 -33.14
C PRO A 945 23.86 -42.30 -32.42
N GLN A 946 23.77 -42.64 -31.13
CA GLN A 946 24.46 -43.72 -30.38
C GLN A 946 26.00 -44.03 -30.43
N GLN A 947 26.49 -44.44 -29.25
CA GLN A 947 27.65 -45.34 -28.93
C GLN A 947 29.09 -44.82 -28.72
N SER A 948 29.43 -44.74 -27.41
CA SER A 948 30.51 -45.49 -26.72
C SER A 948 32.00 -45.10 -26.84
N TYR A 949 32.75 -45.52 -25.81
CA TYR A 949 34.18 -45.31 -25.51
C TYR A 949 34.60 -43.82 -25.27
N GLY A 950 35.39 -43.46 -24.26
CA GLY A 950 35.91 -44.22 -23.11
C GLY A 950 37.44 -44.18 -23.02
N GLN A 951 38.02 -43.18 -22.34
CA GLN A 951 39.45 -43.12 -22.03
C GLN A 951 39.76 -42.40 -20.71
N GLN A 952 40.96 -42.64 -20.19
CA GLN A 952 41.34 -42.38 -18.79
C GLN A 952 41.59 -40.91 -18.49
N GLN A 953 41.19 -40.46 -17.29
CA GLN A 953 41.86 -39.33 -16.64
C GLN A 953 43.25 -39.77 -16.18
N GLN A 954 44.28 -39.02 -16.52
CA GLN A 954 45.58 -39.09 -15.85
C GLN A 954 45.80 -37.79 -15.08
N GLN A 955 46.07 -37.92 -13.78
CA GLN A 955 45.99 -36.82 -12.82
C GLN A 955 47.38 -36.25 -12.54
N GLN A 956 47.60 -34.97 -12.87
CA GLN A 956 48.67 -34.17 -12.29
C GLN A 956 48.05 -32.94 -11.61
N GLY A 957 47.94 -33.00 -10.29
CA GLY A 957 47.36 -31.93 -9.50
C GLY A 957 48.38 -30.85 -9.14
N GLN A 958 48.22 -29.65 -9.68
CA GLN A 958 48.73 -28.44 -9.04
C GLN A 958 47.61 -27.90 -8.14
N ALA A 959 47.76 -28.07 -6.82
CA ALA A 959 46.74 -27.66 -5.86
C ALA A 959 46.70 -26.13 -5.74
N ASP A 960 45.56 -25.53 -6.06
CA ASP A 960 45.32 -24.09 -5.90
C ASP A 960 45.40 -23.67 -4.42
N PRO A 961 46.33 -22.77 -4.02
CA PRO A 961 46.41 -22.27 -2.65
C PRO A 961 45.15 -21.53 -2.16
N TRP A 962 44.29 -21.05 -3.07
CA TRP A 962 43.15 -20.19 -2.74
C TRP A 962 41.84 -20.95 -2.45
N ALA A 963 41.74 -22.22 -2.85
CA ALA A 963 40.51 -23.02 -2.71
C ALA A 963 39.94 -23.06 -1.26
N GLY A 964 40.81 -23.01 -0.25
CA GLY A 964 40.40 -23.00 1.16
C GLY A 964 39.61 -21.76 1.62
N LEU A 965 39.78 -20.62 0.93
CA LEU A 965 39.04 -19.37 1.23
C LEU A 965 37.63 -19.35 0.60
N GLY A 966 37.35 -20.22 -0.38
CA GLY A 966 36.02 -20.36 -0.98
C GLY A 966 35.05 -21.17 -0.13
N ALA A 967 35.52 -22.21 0.57
CA ALA A 967 34.70 -23.12 1.40
C ALA A 967 34.32 -22.57 2.80
N TRP A 968 34.50 -21.26 2.98
CA TRP A 968 34.35 -20.48 4.22
C TRP A 968 33.69 -19.10 3.96
N LYS A 969 33.02 -18.97 2.82
CA LYS A 969 32.14 -17.84 2.45
C LYS A 969 30.72 -18.35 2.24
#